data_AF-A0A5S4WTM0-F1
#
_entry.id   AF-A0A5S4WTM0-F1
#
_cell.length_a   1.000
_cell.length_b   1.000
_cell.length_c   1.000
_cell.angle_alpha   90.00
_cell.angle_beta   90.00
_cell.angle_gamma   90.00
#
_symmetry.space_group_name_H-M   'P 1'
#
loop_
_entity.id
_entity.type
_entity.pdbx_description
1 polymer ?
#
loop_
_entity_poly.entity_id
_entity_poly.type
_entity_poly.pdbx_seq_one_letter_code
_entity_poly.pdbx_strand_id
1 'polypeptide(L)'
;MNYHDGTLARANEISTEPSSPTRDEYYKICLQHLKTGELEQAEARCREGLASDANHAGLLHLMAGVSLLNGNYDAAVEWACRALTSEMKATYLATLGTALQGKGLQEQAFEAFQRAVALDPVDPTVWENFGNALNRAGHVNQASLCFLIARAYQKLPFLAECRSVPRNGWNALTRQFNPHLQSRPGSGEARDPIHCFWSNAPLSEMSRLSLQSMVRQGHPVKLYTYDNVGAMQARVPPGVMVVDAGDLVPGAIYQHAVLNSEIRYFSDIFRYAVLHEFGGWWLDTDIVLVKPLDFGREHVFSAQWSGVENGHVCVGDVMRAPKGSPHMANLYALSLQRMFSEKRVEYGAVGPLLLSEYLLVAGDEELQSSILPPTTFNAIDWREVDLFAAEGRAGFDLLSDPRVTGVHLWGKMWAERGLRFDAVPEQSVAGYLKKLVLEPNWLTQLAAKYDSDKGAVYKGQLAHHYTRIYHELFRSKALEPIRILEIGLCRGRVEGWTQDQVPSLQMWLDYFPNAEVIGADIEDFSWFSHPRVRIHRVDQGDRSMLEQLAAKEKPLDIVIDDGSHASVHQHLTLGVLFPSLKPGGLFVIEDLDWQPPEIPSNGAPLVKDVLNAMKVSGSFTSIVMTEAEAKLISDEVDEILLNDSFRELMSRGKLGGLGVLRRKGQ
;
A
#
# COMPACT_ATOMS: atom_id res chain seq x y z
N MET A 1 56.06 68.85 23.70
CA MET A 1 55.04 68.96 22.64
C MET A 1 53.75 68.40 23.22
N ASN A 2 53.07 69.18 24.08
CA ASN A 2 51.99 70.15 23.76
C ASN A 2 50.73 69.41 23.28
N TYR A 3 49.57 69.40 23.97
CA TYR A 3 48.93 70.44 24.79
C TYR A 3 48.09 69.88 25.96
N HIS A 4 48.08 70.65 27.05
CA HIS A 4 47.17 70.63 28.20
C HIS A 4 45.91 71.49 27.94
N ASP A 5 44.99 71.43 28.92
CA ASP A 5 43.80 72.26 29.19
C ASP A 5 42.53 71.87 28.43
N GLY A 6 41.43 71.48 29.10
CA GLY A 6 40.77 72.12 30.25
C GLY A 6 39.40 72.59 29.72
N THR A 7 38.24 72.18 30.21
CA THR A 7 37.61 72.65 31.45
C THR A 7 36.22 71.99 31.51
N LEU A 8 35.71 71.77 32.73
CA LEU A 8 34.38 71.27 33.07
C LEU A 8 33.22 71.98 32.35
N ALA A 9 32.25 71.21 31.85
CA ALA A 9 30.86 71.64 31.68
C ALA A 9 29.91 70.55 32.16
N ARG A 10 28.89 70.98 32.92
CA ARG A 10 27.92 70.18 33.66
C ARG A 10 26.94 69.42 32.74
N ALA A 11 26.55 68.25 33.25
CA ALA A 11 25.23 67.60 33.22
C ALA A 11 24.31 67.84 32.01
N ASN A 12 24.03 66.75 31.30
CA ASN A 12 22.66 66.41 30.90
C ASN A 12 22.50 64.89 31.10
N GLU A 13 21.78 64.54 32.17
CA GLU A 13 21.19 63.21 32.35
C GLU A 13 20.21 62.99 31.20
N ILE A 14 20.61 62.20 30.20
CA ILE A 14 19.67 61.66 29.23
C ILE A 14 19.01 60.48 29.92
N SER A 15 17.83 60.76 30.48
CA SER A 15 16.79 59.78 30.76
C SER A 15 16.64 58.85 29.55
N THR A 16 17.17 57.62 29.67
CA THR A 16 16.83 56.53 28.75
C THR A 16 15.52 55.95 29.23
N GLU A 17 14.41 56.50 28.75
CA GLU A 17 13.15 55.76 28.83
C GLU A 17 13.36 54.40 28.14
N PRO A 18 12.98 53.28 28.77
CA PRO A 18 13.02 52.00 28.09
C PRO A 18 12.16 52.11 26.83
N SER A 19 12.75 51.80 25.67
CA SER A 19 12.01 51.73 24.41
C SER A 19 10.76 50.87 24.60
N SER A 20 9.59 51.41 24.24
CA SER A 20 8.33 50.67 24.32
C SER A 20 8.50 49.28 23.73
N PRO A 21 8.04 48.21 24.41
CA PRO A 21 8.14 46.86 23.89
C PRO A 21 7.62 46.76 22.46
N THR A 22 8.31 46.00 21.64
CA THR A 22 7.84 45.63 20.31
C THR A 22 6.61 44.72 20.41
N ARG A 23 5.83 44.62 19.33
CA ARG A 23 4.64 43.76 19.28
C ARG A 23 4.90 42.29 19.64
N ASP A 24 6.06 41.75 19.24
CA ASP A 24 6.48 40.38 19.57
C ASP A 24 6.88 40.24 21.05
N GLU A 25 7.40 41.31 21.66
CA GLU A 25 7.68 41.36 23.09
C GLU A 25 6.39 41.45 23.90
N TYR A 26 5.42 42.27 23.47
CA TYR A 26 4.08 42.26 24.06
C TYR A 26 3.45 40.88 23.97
N TYR A 27 3.53 40.19 22.82
CA TYR A 27 3.02 38.83 22.68
C TYR A 27 3.64 37.85 23.70
N LYS A 28 4.96 37.88 23.87
CA LYS A 28 5.66 37.02 24.84
C LYS A 28 5.28 37.35 26.30
N ILE A 29 5.17 38.64 26.63
CA ILE A 29 4.76 39.10 27.97
C ILE A 29 3.33 38.64 28.28
N CYS A 30 2.41 38.80 27.34
CA CYS A 30 1.02 38.36 27.49
C CYS A 30 0.92 36.85 27.69
N LEU A 31 1.65 36.08 26.88
CA LEU A 31 1.69 34.64 27.00
C LEU A 31 2.23 34.19 28.37
N GLN A 32 3.21 34.92 28.92
CA GLN A 32 3.75 34.63 30.25
C GLN A 32 2.73 34.88 31.35
N HIS A 33 2.02 36.02 31.33
CA HIS A 33 0.96 36.32 32.30
C HIS A 33 -0.20 35.31 32.20
N LEU A 34 -0.56 34.87 30.99
CA LEU A 34 -1.53 33.78 30.80
C LEU A 34 -1.07 32.46 31.44
N LYS A 35 0.21 32.13 31.34
CA LYS A 35 0.78 30.92 32.00
C LYS A 35 0.78 31.01 33.52
N THR A 36 0.92 32.22 34.08
CA THR A 36 0.90 32.44 35.55
C THR A 36 -0.51 32.70 36.10
N GLY A 37 -1.54 32.75 35.25
CA GLY A 37 -2.93 32.99 35.64
C GLY A 37 -3.28 34.47 35.90
N GLU A 38 -2.38 35.38 35.53
CA GLU A 38 -2.50 36.83 35.69
C GLU A 38 -3.33 37.44 34.54
N LEU A 39 -4.64 37.14 34.52
CA LEU A 39 -5.52 37.46 33.38
C LEU A 39 -5.67 38.96 33.13
N GLU A 40 -5.76 39.77 34.18
CA GLU A 40 -5.88 41.24 34.07
C GLU A 40 -4.60 41.86 33.47
N GLN A 41 -3.43 41.38 33.90
CA GLN A 41 -2.14 41.81 33.37
C GLN A 41 -1.97 41.35 31.92
N ALA A 42 -2.39 40.13 31.58
CA ALA A 42 -2.38 39.64 30.20
C ALA A 42 -3.27 40.48 29.28
N GLU A 43 -4.48 40.84 29.72
CA GLU A 43 -5.41 41.70 28.98
C GLU A 43 -4.81 43.10 28.73
N ALA A 44 -4.26 43.72 29.77
CA ALA A 44 -3.65 45.04 29.69
C ALA A 44 -2.51 45.07 28.68
N ARG A 45 -1.60 44.08 28.76
CA ARG A 45 -0.46 43.97 27.83
C ARG A 45 -0.89 43.64 26.40
N CYS A 46 -1.94 42.85 26.22
CA CYS A 46 -2.48 42.59 24.88
C CYS A 46 -3.05 43.88 24.28
N ARG A 47 -3.77 44.70 25.07
CA ARG A 47 -4.31 45.99 24.62
C ARG A 47 -3.21 46.98 24.25
N GLU A 48 -2.15 47.08 25.05
CA GLU A 48 -0.99 47.93 24.75
C GLU A 48 -0.33 47.53 23.43
N GLY A 49 -0.11 46.22 23.22
CA GLY A 49 0.42 45.71 21.96
C GLY A 49 -0.49 45.99 20.77
N LEU A 50 -1.81 45.78 20.92
CA LEU A 50 -2.80 46.05 19.87
C LEU A 50 -3.00 47.55 19.59
N ALA A 51 -2.68 48.45 20.52
CA ALA A 51 -2.69 49.89 20.26
C ALA A 51 -1.62 50.30 19.25
N SER A 52 -0.51 49.55 19.19
CA SER A 52 0.56 49.76 18.20
C SER A 52 0.30 49.05 16.86
N ASP A 53 -0.39 47.91 16.88
CA ASP A 53 -0.76 47.12 15.69
C ASP A 53 -2.11 46.43 15.93
N ALA A 54 -3.19 47.07 15.48
CA ALA A 54 -4.56 46.63 15.73
C ALA A 54 -4.92 45.28 15.08
N ASN A 55 -4.09 44.79 14.15
CA ASN A 55 -4.33 43.58 13.36
C ASN A 55 -3.33 42.47 13.68
N HIS A 56 -2.52 42.61 14.73
CA HIS A 56 -1.56 41.57 15.11
C HIS A 56 -2.26 40.26 15.51
N ALA A 57 -2.28 39.28 14.61
CA ALA A 57 -3.07 38.05 14.75
C ALA A 57 -2.80 37.29 16.06
N GLY A 58 -1.53 37.18 16.46
CA GLY A 58 -1.16 36.50 17.72
C GLY A 58 -1.72 37.19 18.98
N LEU A 59 -1.71 38.53 19.05
CA LEU A 59 -2.23 39.28 20.19
C LEU A 59 -3.76 39.26 20.22
N LEU A 60 -4.39 39.31 19.04
CA LEU A 60 -5.85 39.10 18.90
C LEU A 60 -6.25 37.70 19.39
N HIS A 61 -5.47 36.66 19.06
CA HIS A 61 -5.70 35.30 19.54
C HIS A 61 -5.50 35.17 21.06
N LEU A 62 -4.43 35.77 21.63
CA LEU A 62 -4.25 35.80 23.08
C LEU A 62 -5.40 36.53 23.79
N MET A 63 -5.91 37.62 23.20
CA MET A 63 -7.08 38.33 23.73
C MET A 63 -8.34 37.46 23.72
N ALA A 64 -8.53 36.65 22.67
CA ALA A 64 -9.60 35.65 22.64
C ALA A 64 -9.43 34.61 23.75
N GLY A 65 -8.20 34.15 24.00
CA GLY A 65 -7.86 33.24 25.10
C GLY A 65 -8.12 33.83 26.49
N VAL A 66 -7.72 35.09 26.74
CA VAL A 66 -8.03 35.81 27.98
C VAL A 66 -9.54 35.93 28.17
N SER A 67 -10.27 36.31 27.12
CA SER A 67 -11.73 36.47 27.15
C SER A 67 -12.44 35.14 27.46
N LEU A 68 -11.94 34.02 26.92
CA LEU A 68 -12.43 32.67 27.24
C LEU A 68 -12.25 32.33 28.72
N LEU A 69 -11.06 32.57 29.28
CA LEU A 69 -10.75 32.27 30.67
C LEU A 69 -11.56 33.13 31.64
N ASN A 70 -11.89 34.36 31.25
CA ASN A 70 -12.79 35.26 31.98
C ASN A 70 -14.29 34.90 31.79
N GLY A 71 -14.63 33.88 31.01
CA GLY A 71 -16.02 33.49 30.72
C GLY A 71 -16.78 34.48 29.82
N ASN A 72 -16.11 35.46 29.23
CA ASN A 72 -16.70 36.42 28.30
C ASN A 72 -16.65 35.86 26.87
N TYR A 73 -17.57 34.92 26.60
CA TYR A 73 -17.58 34.20 25.32
C TYR A 73 -17.93 35.09 24.11
N ASP A 74 -18.70 36.16 24.30
CA ASP A 74 -19.01 37.12 23.23
C ASP A 74 -17.75 37.84 22.75
N ALA A 75 -16.97 38.39 23.68
CA ALA A 75 -15.70 39.01 23.36
C ALA A 75 -14.71 37.99 22.76
N ALA A 76 -14.68 36.77 23.30
CA ALA A 76 -13.81 35.71 22.78
C ALA A 76 -14.08 35.38 21.31
N VAL A 77 -15.35 35.28 20.91
CA VAL A 77 -15.74 35.07 19.50
C VAL A 77 -15.29 36.25 18.63
N GLU A 78 -15.52 37.48 19.07
CA GLU A 78 -15.13 38.68 18.32
C GLU A 78 -13.60 38.72 18.09
N TRP A 79 -12.83 38.53 19.15
CA TRP A 79 -11.37 38.53 19.07
C TRP A 79 -10.83 37.38 18.22
N ALA A 80 -11.39 36.18 18.34
CA ALA A 80 -10.99 35.03 17.52
C ALA A 80 -11.31 35.25 16.03
N CYS A 81 -12.49 35.80 15.70
CA CYS A 81 -12.85 36.15 14.32
C CYS A 81 -11.92 37.21 13.73
N ARG A 82 -11.53 38.21 14.52
CA ARG A 82 -10.54 39.22 14.10
C ARG A 82 -9.16 38.60 13.87
N ALA A 83 -8.73 37.72 14.76
CA ALA A 83 -7.48 36.96 14.59
C ALA A 83 -7.51 36.15 13.28
N LEU A 84 -8.62 35.45 13.00
CA LEU A 84 -8.83 34.65 11.79
C LEU A 84 -8.92 35.49 10.50
N THR A 85 -9.39 36.74 10.60
CA THR A 85 -9.39 37.69 9.48
C THR A 85 -7.97 38.12 9.13
N SER A 86 -7.11 38.27 10.14
CA SER A 86 -5.71 38.64 9.96
C SER A 86 -4.86 37.46 9.50
N GLU A 87 -5.03 36.29 10.13
CA GLU A 87 -4.30 35.07 9.83
C GLU A 87 -5.14 33.83 10.12
N MET A 88 -5.32 32.96 9.12
CA MET A 88 -6.07 31.72 9.26
C MET A 88 -5.17 30.62 9.87
N LYS A 89 -5.38 30.28 11.14
CA LYS A 89 -4.68 29.18 11.85
C LYS A 89 -5.64 28.22 12.53
N ALA A 90 -5.26 26.94 12.59
CA ALA A 90 -6.08 25.89 13.19
C ALA A 90 -6.31 26.10 14.69
N THR A 91 -5.28 26.52 15.41
CA THR A 91 -5.38 26.88 16.83
C THR A 91 -6.37 28.03 17.07
N TYR A 92 -6.46 29.00 16.15
CA TYR A 92 -7.40 30.12 16.26
C TYR A 92 -8.84 29.64 15.98
N LEU A 93 -9.04 28.76 15.00
CA LEU A 93 -10.32 28.10 14.73
C LEU A 93 -10.77 27.23 15.92
N ALA A 94 -9.85 26.51 16.57
CA ALA A 94 -10.16 25.72 17.77
C ALA A 94 -10.52 26.62 18.97
N THR A 95 -9.87 27.78 19.12
CA THR A 95 -10.25 28.80 20.11
C THR A 95 -11.64 29.38 19.81
N LEU A 96 -11.95 29.67 18.54
CA LEU A 96 -13.29 30.10 18.12
C LEU A 96 -14.34 29.02 18.43
N GLY A 97 -14.07 27.75 18.11
CA GLY A 97 -14.96 26.63 18.43
C GLY A 97 -15.23 26.51 19.93
N THR A 98 -14.20 26.70 20.75
CA THR A 98 -14.34 26.70 22.21
C THR A 98 -15.21 27.86 22.70
N ALA A 99 -15.05 29.06 22.12
CA ALA A 99 -15.86 30.23 22.46
C ALA A 99 -17.32 30.07 22.06
N LEU A 100 -17.59 29.58 20.85
CA LEU A 100 -18.94 29.29 20.36
C LEU A 100 -19.64 28.23 21.22
N GLN A 101 -18.91 27.21 21.66
CA GLN A 101 -19.44 26.21 22.58
C GLN A 101 -19.80 26.80 23.94
N GLY A 102 -18.96 27.69 24.49
CA GLY A 102 -19.26 28.44 25.71
C GLY A 102 -20.53 29.29 25.61
N LYS A 103 -20.86 29.79 24.41
CA LYS A 103 -22.13 30.49 24.11
C LYS A 103 -23.34 29.56 23.93
N GLY A 104 -23.15 28.24 23.91
CA GLY A 104 -24.19 27.27 23.58
C GLY A 104 -24.50 27.15 22.08
N LEU A 105 -23.67 27.73 21.20
CA LEU A 105 -23.81 27.62 19.74
C LEU A 105 -23.12 26.34 19.23
N GLN A 106 -23.70 25.20 19.57
CA GLN A 106 -23.10 23.88 19.42
C GLN A 106 -22.71 23.54 17.97
N GLU A 107 -23.59 23.74 17.00
CA GLU A 107 -23.34 23.39 15.60
C GLU A 107 -22.18 24.20 14.99
N GLN A 108 -22.16 25.51 15.24
CA GLN A 108 -21.10 26.40 14.75
C GLN A 108 -19.75 26.09 15.42
N ALA A 109 -19.78 25.70 16.71
CA ALA A 109 -18.58 25.24 17.39
C ALA A 109 -17.98 24.01 16.70
N PHE A 110 -18.81 23.03 16.34
CA PHE A 110 -18.36 21.82 15.66
C PHE A 110 -17.86 22.09 14.26
N GLU A 111 -18.51 22.97 13.49
CA GLU A 111 -17.99 23.40 12.20
C GLU A 111 -16.61 24.06 12.34
N ALA A 112 -16.43 24.92 13.34
CA ALA A 112 -15.14 25.56 13.62
C ALA A 112 -14.06 24.54 13.99
N PHE A 113 -14.37 23.55 14.83
CA PHE A 113 -13.44 22.47 15.17
C PHE A 113 -13.13 21.55 13.98
N GLN A 114 -14.14 21.19 13.18
CA GLN A 114 -13.95 20.40 11.96
C GLN A 114 -13.04 21.12 10.96
N ARG A 115 -13.23 22.44 10.81
CA ARG A 115 -12.34 23.28 10.01
C ARG A 115 -10.95 23.40 10.64
N ALA A 116 -10.84 23.43 11.96
CA ALA A 116 -9.56 23.45 12.66
C ALA A 116 -8.76 22.17 12.40
N VAL A 117 -9.36 21.00 12.61
CA VAL A 117 -8.70 19.71 12.32
C VAL A 117 -8.46 19.50 10.83
N ALA A 118 -9.27 20.09 9.94
CA ALA A 118 -8.98 20.06 8.51
C ALA A 118 -7.80 20.97 8.13
N LEU A 119 -7.62 22.09 8.83
CA LEU A 119 -6.56 23.06 8.57
C LEU A 119 -5.21 22.62 9.17
N ASP A 120 -5.23 22.00 10.35
CA ASP A 120 -4.05 21.38 10.95
C ASP A 120 -4.42 20.03 11.59
N PRO A 121 -4.41 18.94 10.81
CA PRO A 121 -4.82 17.61 11.28
C PRO A 121 -3.77 16.90 12.13
N VAL A 122 -2.63 17.52 12.46
CA VAL A 122 -1.55 16.84 13.20
C VAL A 122 -1.17 17.57 14.48
N ASP A 123 -1.65 18.79 14.70
CA ASP A 123 -1.54 19.47 15.99
C ASP A 123 -2.40 18.71 17.03
N PRO A 124 -1.77 18.01 17.99
CA PRO A 124 -2.50 17.26 19.01
C PRO A 124 -3.44 18.15 19.82
N THR A 125 -3.08 19.43 19.99
CA THR A 125 -3.85 20.43 20.74
C THR A 125 -5.20 20.70 20.08
N VAL A 126 -5.26 20.70 18.74
CA VAL A 126 -6.49 20.94 17.98
C VAL A 126 -7.44 19.74 18.14
N TRP A 127 -6.90 18.52 18.09
CA TRP A 127 -7.66 17.30 18.36
C TRP A 127 -8.10 17.19 19.82
N GLU A 128 -7.25 17.53 20.79
CA GLU A 128 -7.63 17.57 22.21
C GLU A 128 -8.77 18.57 22.45
N ASN A 129 -8.70 19.76 21.84
CA ASN A 129 -9.75 20.77 21.97
C ASN A 129 -11.07 20.32 21.34
N PHE A 130 -11.01 19.68 20.16
CA PHE A 130 -12.21 19.12 19.54
C PHE A 130 -12.77 17.96 20.38
N GLY A 131 -11.91 17.10 20.91
CA GLY A 131 -12.31 16.00 21.77
C GLY A 131 -12.97 16.48 23.05
N ASN A 132 -12.41 17.50 23.70
CA ASN A 132 -13.01 18.15 24.87
C ASN A 132 -14.39 18.73 24.53
N ALA A 133 -14.53 19.34 23.36
CA ALA A 133 -15.80 19.90 22.91
C ALA A 133 -16.86 18.83 22.64
N LEU A 134 -16.47 17.72 22.01
CA LEU A 134 -17.34 16.57 21.77
C LEU A 134 -17.75 15.90 23.08
N ASN A 135 -16.84 15.80 24.06
CA ASN A 135 -17.12 15.23 25.38
C ASN A 135 -18.15 16.08 26.14
N ARG A 136 -18.00 17.42 26.13
CA ARG A 136 -18.98 18.35 26.73
C ARG A 136 -20.37 18.26 26.09
N ALA A 137 -20.43 17.86 24.82
CA ALA A 137 -21.66 17.68 24.07
C ALA A 137 -22.30 16.28 24.26
N GLY A 138 -21.63 15.38 24.97
CA GLY A 138 -22.05 13.99 25.11
C GLY A 138 -21.68 13.08 23.92
N HIS A 139 -20.88 13.55 22.97
CA HIS A 139 -20.35 12.73 21.86
C HIS A 139 -19.04 12.03 22.27
N VAL A 140 -19.14 11.14 23.26
CA VAL A 140 -18.01 10.51 23.95
C VAL A 140 -17.11 9.71 22.98
N ASN A 141 -17.65 9.07 21.95
CA ASN A 141 -16.87 8.41 20.89
C ASN A 141 -15.95 9.32 20.13
N GLN A 142 -16.55 10.36 19.55
CA GLN A 142 -15.86 11.25 18.65
C GLN A 142 -14.78 11.96 19.47
N ALA A 143 -15.07 12.24 20.75
CA ALA A 143 -14.09 12.71 21.70
C ALA A 143 -12.93 11.74 21.91
N SER A 144 -13.23 10.47 22.19
CA SER A 144 -12.23 9.41 22.40
C SER A 144 -11.33 9.22 21.19
N LEU A 145 -11.91 9.25 19.98
CA LEU A 145 -11.16 9.24 18.71
C LEU A 145 -10.24 10.45 18.60
N CYS A 146 -10.73 11.66 18.90
CA CYS A 146 -9.90 12.86 18.87
C CYS A 146 -8.73 12.78 19.85
N PHE A 147 -8.95 12.33 21.09
CA PHE A 147 -7.88 12.16 22.07
C PHE A 147 -6.87 11.09 21.67
N LEU A 148 -7.34 10.00 21.06
CA LEU A 148 -6.48 8.94 20.55
C LEU A 148 -5.59 9.46 19.40
N ILE A 149 -6.18 10.20 18.46
CA ILE A 149 -5.45 10.84 17.36
C ILE A 149 -4.40 11.81 17.90
N ALA A 150 -4.77 12.67 18.87
CA ALA A 150 -3.84 13.58 19.51
C ALA A 150 -2.63 12.86 20.12
N ARG A 151 -2.88 11.81 20.90
CA ARG A 151 -1.82 10.99 21.52
C ARG A 151 -0.96 10.26 20.49
N ALA A 152 -1.57 9.77 19.40
CA ALA A 152 -0.85 9.09 18.32
C ALA A 152 0.16 10.03 17.66
N TYR A 153 -0.23 11.28 17.33
CA TYR A 153 0.69 12.27 16.76
C TYR A 153 1.78 12.72 17.75
N GLN A 154 1.50 12.74 19.05
CA GLN A 154 2.51 13.01 20.07
C GLN A 154 3.57 11.89 20.16
N LYS A 155 3.15 10.63 20.05
CA LYS A 155 4.04 9.46 20.21
C LYS A 155 4.76 9.05 18.93
N LEU A 156 4.20 9.36 17.76
CA LEU A 156 4.74 9.00 16.46
C LEU A 156 4.85 10.26 15.59
N PRO A 157 5.86 11.12 15.79
CA PRO A 157 5.99 12.40 15.09
C PRO A 157 6.06 12.26 13.57
N PHE A 158 6.54 11.12 13.05
CA PHE A 158 6.57 10.85 11.60
C PHE A 158 5.15 10.75 10.98
N LEU A 159 4.11 10.44 11.77
CA LEU A 159 2.71 10.52 11.32
C LEU A 159 2.31 11.98 11.06
N ALA A 160 2.93 12.94 11.78
CA ALA A 160 2.73 14.37 11.60
C ALA A 160 3.60 14.97 10.47
N GLU A 161 4.75 14.36 10.17
CA GLU A 161 5.70 14.78 9.12
C GLU A 161 5.21 14.47 7.69
N CYS A 162 4.15 13.66 7.55
CA CYS A 162 3.52 13.36 6.27
C CYS A 162 2.44 14.40 5.90
N ARG A 163 2.79 15.68 5.72
CA ARG A 163 1.84 16.70 5.19
C ARG A 163 1.95 16.90 3.67
N SER A 164 0.77 16.99 3.05
CA SER A 164 0.46 17.71 1.80
C SER A 164 1.35 17.44 0.58
N VAL A 165 1.27 16.24 0.03
CA VAL A 165 1.62 16.04 -1.39
C VAL A 165 0.31 15.78 -2.15
N PRO A 166 0.07 16.42 -3.31
CA PRO A 166 -0.98 15.96 -4.23
C PRO A 166 -0.85 14.44 -4.45
N ARG A 167 -1.96 13.75 -4.77
CA ARG A 167 -2.07 12.27 -4.90
C ARG A 167 -0.86 11.59 -5.57
N ASN A 168 -0.20 12.30 -6.48
CA ASN A 168 1.13 11.98 -7.03
C ASN A 168 2.24 12.12 -5.96
N GLY A 169 2.27 11.22 -4.98
CA GLY A 169 3.26 11.25 -3.90
C GLY A 169 3.01 10.30 -2.74
N TRP A 170 1.83 9.66 -2.65
CA TRP A 170 1.49 8.73 -1.57
C TRP A 170 2.51 7.61 -1.43
N ASN A 171 2.98 7.05 -2.54
CA ASN A 171 4.03 6.01 -2.53
C ASN A 171 5.34 6.51 -1.90
N ALA A 172 5.67 7.80 -2.01
CA ALA A 172 6.86 8.38 -1.38
C ALA A 172 6.70 8.58 0.13
N LEU A 173 5.53 8.99 0.62
CA LEU A 173 5.23 9.11 2.06
C LEU A 173 5.11 7.73 2.72
N THR A 174 4.41 6.79 2.09
CA THR A 174 4.34 5.41 2.55
C THR A 174 5.75 4.80 2.65
N ARG A 175 6.68 5.10 1.72
CA ARG A 175 8.08 4.61 1.81
C ARG A 175 8.81 5.07 3.07
N GLN A 176 8.36 6.14 3.74
CA GLN A 176 8.94 6.57 5.02
C GLN A 176 8.35 5.80 6.20
N PHE A 177 7.10 5.33 6.09
CA PHE A 177 6.45 4.53 7.12
C PHE A 177 6.84 3.05 7.02
N ASN A 178 7.79 2.67 7.87
CA ASN A 178 8.28 1.30 8.05
C ASN A 178 8.73 0.60 6.74
N PRO A 179 9.70 1.18 5.99
CA PRO A 179 10.11 0.68 4.66
C PRO A 179 10.65 -0.75 4.65
N HIS A 180 11.09 -1.24 5.81
CA HIS A 180 11.76 -2.52 5.96
C HIS A 180 10.78 -3.70 6.02
N LEU A 181 9.49 -3.44 6.21
CA LEU A 181 8.46 -4.47 6.21
C LEU A 181 7.93 -4.71 4.80
N GLN A 182 8.43 -5.79 4.19
CA GLN A 182 8.02 -6.25 2.87
C GLN A 182 7.61 -7.72 2.97
N SER A 183 6.64 -8.11 2.13
CA SER A 183 6.33 -9.53 1.97
C SER A 183 7.52 -10.24 1.33
N ARG A 184 7.96 -11.33 1.96
CA ARG A 184 9.06 -12.17 1.51
C ARG A 184 8.53 -13.26 0.58
N PRO A 185 9.22 -13.54 -0.54
CA PRO A 185 8.94 -14.73 -1.32
C PRO A 185 9.16 -15.97 -0.44
N GLY A 186 8.23 -16.93 -0.50
CA GLY A 186 8.21 -18.06 0.46
C GLY A 186 9.37 -19.04 0.27
N SER A 187 9.80 -19.66 1.38
CA SER A 187 10.94 -20.58 1.50
C SER A 187 10.65 -22.06 1.14
N GLY A 188 9.52 -22.35 0.49
CA GLY A 188 9.08 -23.74 0.23
C GLY A 188 8.48 -24.45 1.45
N GLU A 189 8.44 -23.80 2.63
CA GLU A 189 7.74 -24.29 3.82
C GLU A 189 6.23 -24.07 3.73
N ALA A 190 5.47 -24.88 4.50
CA ALA A 190 4.03 -24.71 4.62
C ALA A 190 3.71 -23.36 5.26
N ARG A 191 2.87 -22.56 4.59
CA ARG A 191 2.52 -21.22 5.06
C ARG A 191 1.60 -21.27 6.29
N ASP A 192 1.72 -20.24 7.13
CA ASP A 192 0.83 -20.05 8.27
C ASP A 192 -0.65 -20.03 7.84
N PRO A 193 -1.56 -20.61 8.64
CA PRO A 193 -2.98 -20.62 8.34
C PRO A 193 -3.57 -19.21 8.40
N ILE A 194 -4.55 -18.96 7.54
CA ILE A 194 -5.40 -17.78 7.56
C ILE A 194 -6.76 -18.15 8.16
N HIS A 195 -7.19 -17.38 9.15
CA HIS A 195 -8.49 -17.49 9.81
C HIS A 195 -9.36 -16.31 9.38
N CYS A 196 -10.59 -16.62 8.96
CA CYS A 196 -11.61 -15.65 8.57
C CYS A 196 -12.93 -15.95 9.30
N PHE A 197 -13.84 -14.99 9.38
CA PHE A 197 -15.17 -15.20 9.96
C PHE A 197 -16.27 -14.73 9.00
N TRP A 198 -17.37 -15.50 8.94
CA TRP A 198 -18.57 -15.13 8.20
C TRP A 198 -19.83 -15.73 8.82
N SER A 199 -20.89 -14.93 8.95
CA SER A 199 -22.20 -15.45 9.39
C SER A 199 -23.36 -14.56 8.95
N ASN A 200 -24.59 -15.06 9.07
CA ASN A 200 -25.84 -14.32 8.88
C ASN A 200 -26.09 -13.75 7.47
N ALA A 201 -25.40 -14.25 6.43
CA ALA A 201 -25.68 -13.88 5.05
C ALA A 201 -25.17 -14.94 4.07
N PRO A 202 -25.76 -15.05 2.85
CA PRO A 202 -25.11 -15.78 1.76
C PRO A 202 -23.71 -15.21 1.50
N LEU A 203 -22.74 -16.09 1.32
CA LEU A 203 -21.37 -15.69 1.03
C LEU A 203 -21.32 -14.87 -0.26
N SER A 204 -20.89 -13.61 -0.14
CA SER A 204 -20.86 -12.66 -1.26
C SER A 204 -19.83 -13.07 -2.32
N GLU A 205 -19.96 -12.55 -3.54
CA GLU A 205 -18.95 -12.78 -4.58
C GLU A 205 -17.59 -12.20 -4.20
N MET A 206 -17.58 -11.05 -3.54
CA MET A 206 -16.38 -10.41 -2.98
C MET A 206 -15.69 -11.32 -1.96
N SER A 207 -16.46 -11.95 -1.07
CA SER A 207 -15.93 -12.87 -0.06
C SER A 207 -15.43 -14.17 -0.64
N ARG A 208 -16.09 -14.70 -1.68
CA ARG A 208 -15.56 -15.84 -2.44
C ARG A 208 -14.24 -15.49 -3.13
N LEU A 209 -14.14 -14.31 -3.75
CA LEU A 209 -12.90 -13.82 -4.37
C LEU A 209 -11.77 -13.71 -3.33
N SER A 210 -12.05 -13.08 -2.19
CA SER A 210 -11.12 -12.93 -1.07
C SER A 210 -10.60 -14.28 -0.60
N LEU A 211 -11.48 -15.22 -0.25
CA LEU A 211 -11.08 -16.56 0.20
C LEU A 211 -10.31 -17.35 -0.86
N GLN A 212 -10.71 -17.27 -2.13
CA GLN A 212 -10.01 -17.94 -3.23
C GLN A 212 -8.60 -17.37 -3.44
N SER A 213 -8.42 -16.06 -3.25
CA SER A 213 -7.11 -15.41 -3.35
C SER A 213 -6.15 -15.93 -2.29
N MET A 214 -6.63 -16.12 -1.05
CA MET A 214 -5.83 -16.65 0.06
C MET A 214 -5.33 -18.07 -0.23
N VAL A 215 -6.22 -18.95 -0.73
CA VAL A 215 -5.86 -20.30 -1.16
C VAL A 215 -4.83 -20.26 -2.30
N ARG A 216 -5.01 -19.37 -3.30
CA ARG A 216 -4.08 -19.25 -4.43
C ARG A 216 -2.68 -18.81 -4.03
N GLN A 217 -2.54 -18.04 -2.95
CA GLN A 217 -1.24 -17.66 -2.42
C GLN A 217 -0.58 -18.77 -1.56
N GLY A 218 -1.24 -19.93 -1.45
CA GLY A 218 -0.69 -21.13 -0.82
C GLY A 218 -0.93 -21.21 0.69
N HIS A 219 -1.82 -20.39 1.25
CA HIS A 219 -2.17 -20.45 2.67
C HIS A 219 -3.28 -21.49 2.91
N PRO A 220 -3.19 -22.30 3.98
CA PRO A 220 -4.35 -23.00 4.52
C PRO A 220 -5.40 -21.98 5.01
N VAL A 221 -6.67 -22.11 4.59
CA VAL A 221 -7.71 -21.14 4.93
C VAL A 221 -8.83 -21.79 5.75
N LYS A 222 -9.17 -21.17 6.88
CA LYS A 222 -10.29 -21.55 7.74
C LYS A 222 -11.34 -20.44 7.79
N LEU A 223 -12.59 -20.77 7.46
CA LEU A 223 -13.73 -19.87 7.63
C LEU A 223 -14.58 -20.33 8.81
N TYR A 224 -14.60 -19.53 9.87
CA TYR A 224 -15.44 -19.78 11.05
C TYR A 224 -16.83 -19.20 10.86
N THR A 225 -17.85 -19.95 11.27
CA THR A 225 -19.25 -19.54 11.13
C THR A 225 -20.12 -20.07 12.27
N TYR A 226 -21.20 -19.35 12.60
CA TYR A 226 -22.30 -19.87 13.43
C TYR A 226 -23.46 -20.42 12.58
N ASP A 227 -23.36 -20.32 11.26
CA ASP A 227 -24.32 -20.94 10.34
C ASP A 227 -24.08 -22.45 10.25
N ASN A 228 -24.95 -23.18 9.54
CA ASN A 228 -24.76 -24.60 9.30
C ASN A 228 -23.44 -24.87 8.52
N VAL A 229 -22.48 -25.54 9.15
CA VAL A 229 -21.15 -25.84 8.60
C VAL A 229 -21.23 -26.54 7.24
N GLY A 230 -22.05 -27.58 7.10
CA GLY A 230 -22.18 -28.33 5.85
C GLY A 230 -22.72 -27.48 4.69
N ALA A 231 -23.74 -26.65 4.97
CA ALA A 231 -24.31 -25.75 3.97
C ALA A 231 -23.34 -24.63 3.57
N MET A 232 -22.55 -24.10 4.52
CA MET A 232 -21.53 -23.10 4.23
C MET A 232 -20.33 -23.71 3.49
N GLN A 233 -19.93 -24.95 3.81
CA GLN A 233 -18.85 -25.67 3.13
C GLN A 233 -19.14 -25.86 1.64
N ALA A 234 -20.41 -25.99 1.25
CA ALA A 234 -20.83 -26.08 -0.15
C ALA A 234 -20.77 -24.74 -0.91
N ARG A 235 -20.57 -23.60 -0.21
CA ARG A 235 -20.58 -22.24 -0.78
C ARG A 235 -19.20 -21.60 -0.86
N VAL A 236 -18.25 -22.08 -0.04
CA VAL A 236 -16.87 -21.57 -0.05
C VAL A 236 -16.09 -22.13 -1.24
N PRO A 237 -15.06 -21.41 -1.72
CA PRO A 237 -14.17 -21.93 -2.77
C PRO A 237 -13.43 -23.21 -2.35
N PRO A 238 -12.99 -24.05 -3.32
CA PRO A 238 -12.13 -25.19 -3.03
C PRO A 238 -10.86 -24.79 -2.26
N GLY A 239 -10.48 -25.61 -1.27
CA GLY A 239 -9.33 -25.35 -0.41
C GLY A 239 -9.64 -24.57 0.87
N VAL A 240 -10.87 -24.08 1.05
CA VAL A 240 -11.32 -23.44 2.30
C VAL A 240 -12.01 -24.46 3.20
N MET A 241 -11.56 -24.56 4.46
CA MET A 241 -12.20 -25.39 5.48
C MET A 241 -13.19 -24.54 6.29
N VAL A 242 -14.43 -25.00 6.42
CA VAL A 242 -15.43 -24.36 7.28
C VAL A 242 -15.42 -24.98 8.68
N VAL A 243 -15.47 -24.14 9.71
CA VAL A 243 -15.40 -24.54 11.12
C VAL A 243 -16.54 -23.88 11.90
N ASP A 244 -17.09 -24.58 12.90
CA ASP A 244 -18.05 -23.99 13.83
C ASP A 244 -17.34 -22.97 14.73
N ALA A 245 -17.78 -21.71 14.68
CA ALA A 245 -17.25 -20.63 15.51
C ALA A 245 -17.56 -20.83 17.01
N GLY A 246 -18.64 -21.58 17.32
CA GLY A 246 -19.07 -21.93 18.66
C GLY A 246 -18.09 -22.79 19.44
N ASP A 247 -17.22 -23.53 18.75
CA ASP A 247 -16.16 -24.34 19.36
C ASP A 247 -15.07 -23.48 20.00
N LEU A 248 -14.91 -22.23 19.57
CA LEU A 248 -13.90 -21.29 20.08
C LEU A 248 -14.52 -20.20 20.96
N VAL A 249 -15.53 -19.51 20.44
CA VAL A 249 -16.20 -18.42 21.16
C VAL A 249 -17.65 -18.85 21.43
N PRO A 250 -18.10 -18.89 22.69
CA PRO A 250 -19.46 -19.32 23.01
C PRO A 250 -20.53 -18.54 22.25
N GLY A 251 -21.53 -19.23 21.70
CA GLY A 251 -22.61 -18.63 20.93
C GLY A 251 -23.41 -17.56 21.68
N ALA A 252 -23.40 -17.56 23.01
CA ALA A 252 -24.00 -16.50 23.83
C ALA A 252 -23.31 -15.12 23.63
N ILE A 253 -21.98 -15.10 23.47
CA ILE A 253 -21.23 -13.86 23.18
C ILE A 253 -21.60 -13.35 21.80
N TYR A 254 -21.66 -14.24 20.82
CA TYR A 254 -22.09 -13.93 19.47
C TYR A 254 -23.52 -13.37 19.42
N GLN A 255 -24.47 -14.04 20.06
CA GLN A 255 -25.86 -13.58 20.14
C GLN A 255 -25.95 -12.22 20.82
N HIS A 256 -25.20 -12.00 21.90
CA HIS A 256 -25.16 -10.71 22.58
C HIS A 256 -24.63 -9.60 21.66
N ALA A 257 -23.52 -9.85 20.96
CA ALA A 257 -22.92 -8.89 20.04
C ALA A 257 -23.83 -8.56 18.85
N VAL A 258 -24.52 -9.57 18.28
CA VAL A 258 -25.44 -9.38 17.15
C VAL A 258 -26.74 -8.68 17.58
N LEU A 259 -27.27 -8.97 18.77
CA LEU A 259 -28.51 -8.36 19.27
C LEU A 259 -28.32 -6.90 19.72
N ASN A 260 -27.16 -6.58 20.29
CA ASN A 260 -26.90 -5.27 20.88
C ASN A 260 -25.98 -4.38 20.02
N SER A 261 -25.41 -4.90 18.93
CA SER A 261 -24.42 -4.22 18.08
C SER A 261 -24.38 -4.79 16.65
N GLU A 262 -23.49 -4.29 15.79
CA GLU A 262 -23.25 -4.85 14.45
C GLU A 262 -22.34 -6.09 14.49
N ILE A 263 -22.53 -7.03 13.55
CA ILE A 263 -21.70 -8.24 13.39
C ILE A 263 -20.18 -7.97 13.32
N ARG A 264 -19.78 -6.79 12.85
CA ARG A 264 -18.37 -6.36 12.80
C ARG A 264 -17.69 -6.33 14.18
N TYR A 265 -18.41 -5.95 15.23
CA TYR A 265 -17.83 -5.89 16.58
C TYR A 265 -17.56 -7.29 17.13
N PHE A 266 -18.39 -8.27 16.73
CA PHE A 266 -18.09 -9.66 17.03
C PHE A 266 -16.85 -10.13 16.27
N SER A 267 -16.71 -9.75 14.99
CA SER A 267 -15.50 -10.04 14.20
C SER A 267 -14.23 -9.51 14.88
N ASP A 268 -14.27 -8.28 15.41
CA ASP A 268 -13.18 -7.66 16.17
C ASP A 268 -12.81 -8.46 17.44
N ILE A 269 -13.79 -9.07 18.13
CA ILE A 269 -13.54 -9.92 19.29
C ILE A 269 -12.98 -11.28 18.87
N PHE A 270 -13.62 -11.90 17.88
CA PHE A 270 -13.33 -13.26 17.46
C PHE A 270 -11.89 -13.40 16.93
N ARG A 271 -11.40 -12.38 16.21
CA ARG A 271 -10.02 -12.38 15.68
C ARG A 271 -8.95 -12.48 16.77
N TYR A 272 -9.16 -11.87 17.93
CA TYR A 272 -8.21 -11.97 19.04
C TYR A 272 -8.23 -13.38 19.64
N ALA A 273 -9.41 -13.97 19.81
CA ALA A 273 -9.53 -15.33 20.34
C ALA A 273 -8.86 -16.36 19.43
N VAL A 274 -9.13 -16.31 18.11
CA VAL A 274 -8.61 -17.31 17.17
C VAL A 274 -7.10 -17.20 17.01
N LEU A 275 -6.57 -15.97 16.99
CA LEU A 275 -5.13 -15.74 16.94
C LEU A 275 -4.42 -16.15 18.24
N HIS A 276 -5.06 -15.97 19.39
CA HIS A 276 -4.51 -16.49 20.65
C HIS A 276 -4.47 -18.02 20.65
N GLU A 277 -5.56 -18.69 20.29
CA GLU A 277 -5.65 -20.16 20.40
C GLU A 277 -4.80 -20.89 19.36
N PHE A 278 -4.79 -20.39 18.12
CA PHE A 278 -4.19 -21.11 16.99
C PHE A 278 -2.97 -20.42 16.39
N GLY A 279 -2.77 -19.12 16.65
CA GLY A 279 -1.77 -18.32 15.95
C GLY A 279 -2.05 -18.21 14.44
N GLY A 280 -1.09 -17.70 13.70
CA GLY A 280 -1.18 -17.51 12.25
C GLY A 280 -1.76 -16.13 11.91
N TRP A 281 -2.57 -16.08 10.85
CA TRP A 281 -3.11 -14.85 10.29
C TRP A 281 -4.62 -14.70 10.48
N TRP A 282 -5.08 -13.50 10.73
CA TRP A 282 -6.47 -13.08 10.59
C TRP A 282 -6.61 -12.22 9.34
N LEU A 283 -7.63 -12.49 8.53
CA LEU A 283 -8.01 -11.64 7.41
C LEU A 283 -9.54 -11.45 7.34
N ASP A 284 -9.96 -10.21 7.09
CA ASP A 284 -11.35 -9.91 6.74
C ASP A 284 -11.69 -10.48 5.35
N THR A 285 -12.94 -10.90 5.17
CA THR A 285 -13.42 -11.60 3.95
C THR A 285 -13.73 -10.65 2.77
N ASP A 286 -13.04 -9.53 2.71
CA ASP A 286 -13.00 -8.58 1.60
C ASP A 286 -11.57 -8.08 1.32
N ILE A 287 -10.57 -8.79 1.85
CA ILE A 287 -9.15 -8.65 1.46
C ILE A 287 -8.83 -9.64 0.34
N VAL A 288 -8.42 -9.12 -0.82
CA VAL A 288 -7.92 -9.94 -1.95
C VAL A 288 -6.40 -9.97 -1.94
N LEU A 289 -5.80 -11.13 -1.69
CA LEU A 289 -4.35 -11.28 -1.69
C LEU A 289 -3.78 -11.41 -3.11
N VAL A 290 -2.84 -10.53 -3.43
CA VAL A 290 -2.07 -10.58 -4.68
C VAL A 290 -0.67 -11.15 -4.46
N LYS A 291 -0.21 -11.20 -3.20
CA LYS A 291 1.04 -11.82 -2.76
C LYS A 291 0.79 -12.68 -1.52
N PRO A 292 1.67 -13.66 -1.26
CA PRO A 292 1.62 -14.40 0.00
C PRO A 292 1.93 -13.50 1.22
N LEU A 293 1.49 -13.95 2.40
CA LEU A 293 1.76 -13.29 3.67
C LEU A 293 3.00 -13.92 4.32
N ASP A 294 4.12 -13.21 4.29
CA ASP A 294 5.31 -13.52 5.06
C ASP A 294 6.11 -12.24 5.29
N PHE A 295 6.13 -11.74 6.51
CA PHE A 295 6.85 -10.51 6.85
C PHE A 295 8.03 -10.79 7.81
N GLY A 296 8.29 -12.07 8.11
CA GLY A 296 9.36 -12.50 9.02
C GLY A 296 9.26 -11.98 10.45
N ARG A 297 8.05 -11.72 10.95
CA ARG A 297 7.79 -11.22 12.31
C ARG A 297 6.70 -12.03 13.01
N GLU A 298 6.80 -12.15 14.33
CA GLU A 298 5.82 -12.88 15.13
C GLU A 298 4.47 -12.17 15.17
N HIS A 299 4.48 -10.86 15.40
CA HIS A 299 3.29 -10.02 15.31
C HIS A 299 3.35 -9.17 14.05
N VAL A 300 2.20 -8.96 13.45
CA VAL A 300 2.02 -8.04 12.32
C VAL A 300 0.65 -7.40 12.44
N PHE A 301 0.56 -6.09 12.24
CA PHE A 301 -0.70 -5.35 12.27
C PHE A 301 -0.81 -4.47 11.03
N SER A 302 -2.01 -4.24 10.52
CA SER A 302 -2.24 -3.31 9.41
C SER A 302 -2.66 -1.94 9.92
N ALA A 303 -2.40 -0.93 9.09
CA ALA A 303 -2.99 0.39 9.23
C ALA A 303 -3.88 0.71 8.03
N GLN A 304 -4.76 1.70 8.18
CA GLN A 304 -5.52 2.32 7.10
C GLN A 304 -5.36 3.85 7.14
N TRP A 305 -5.82 4.52 6.09
CA TRP A 305 -5.95 5.98 6.09
C TRP A 305 -7.14 6.42 6.95
N SER A 306 -7.02 7.57 7.63
CA SER A 306 -8.11 8.20 8.44
C SER A 306 -8.76 9.40 7.77
N GLY A 307 -8.55 9.58 6.47
CA GLY A 307 -8.81 10.84 5.78
C GLY A 307 -8.11 10.85 4.42
N VAL A 308 -8.48 11.74 3.48
CA VAL A 308 -7.75 11.80 2.20
C VAL A 308 -6.36 12.41 2.47
N GLU A 309 -6.17 13.04 3.64
CA GLU A 309 -4.99 13.86 3.94
C GLU A 309 -4.57 13.83 5.44
N ASN A 310 -5.21 13.04 6.31
CA ASN A 310 -5.21 13.29 7.78
C ASN A 310 -4.80 12.10 8.70
N GLY A 311 -3.74 11.36 8.35
CA GLY A 311 -3.10 10.38 9.25
C GLY A 311 -3.47 8.90 9.04
N HIS A 312 -3.01 8.06 9.98
CA HIS A 312 -3.17 6.62 9.95
C HIS A 312 -3.80 6.08 11.24
N VAL A 313 -4.60 5.02 11.12
CA VAL A 313 -5.20 4.29 12.25
C VAL A 313 -4.89 2.80 12.10
N CYS A 314 -4.54 2.12 13.19
CA CYS A 314 -4.33 0.68 13.19
C CYS A 314 -5.68 -0.03 13.07
N VAL A 315 -5.75 -1.04 12.21
CA VAL A 315 -6.95 -1.80 11.92
C VAL A 315 -6.71 -3.29 12.05
N GLY A 316 -7.78 -4.03 12.30
CA GLY A 316 -7.72 -5.48 12.46
C GLY A 316 -8.18 -6.26 11.23
N ASP A 317 -8.18 -5.62 10.06
CA ASP A 317 -8.53 -6.27 8.79
C ASP A 317 -7.48 -7.30 8.35
N VAL A 318 -6.20 -7.10 8.74
CA VAL A 318 -5.11 -8.07 8.58
C VAL A 318 -4.21 -8.07 9.83
N MET A 319 -4.08 -9.22 10.48
CA MET A 319 -3.25 -9.35 11.68
C MET A 319 -2.51 -10.69 11.72
N ARG A 320 -1.30 -10.72 12.29
CA ARG A 320 -0.57 -11.95 12.64
C ARG A 320 -0.25 -11.95 14.13
N ALA A 321 -0.35 -13.12 14.75
CA ALA A 321 0.20 -13.36 16.08
C ALA A 321 0.66 -14.82 16.24
N PRO A 322 1.64 -15.10 17.12
CA PRO A 322 1.97 -16.46 17.51
C PRO A 322 0.86 -17.04 18.39
N LYS A 323 0.74 -18.37 18.37
CA LYS A 323 -0.13 -19.10 19.30
C LYS A 323 0.25 -18.76 20.75
N GLY A 324 -0.75 -18.55 21.59
CA GLY A 324 -0.59 -18.18 23.00
C GLY A 324 -0.23 -16.71 23.22
N SER A 325 -0.29 -15.86 22.19
CA SER A 325 0.09 -14.44 22.30
C SER A 325 -0.63 -13.75 23.47
N PRO A 326 0.10 -13.19 24.44
CA PRO A 326 -0.50 -12.47 25.57
C PRO A 326 -1.19 -11.18 25.11
N HIS A 327 -0.71 -10.56 24.03
CA HIS A 327 -1.36 -9.38 23.44
C HIS A 327 -2.76 -9.69 22.91
N MET A 328 -2.93 -10.86 22.30
CA MET A 328 -4.25 -11.28 21.79
C MET A 328 -5.20 -11.60 22.94
N ALA A 329 -4.71 -12.26 24.00
CA ALA A 329 -5.51 -12.49 25.20
C ALA A 329 -5.96 -11.18 25.89
N ASN A 330 -5.05 -10.20 26.00
CA ASN A 330 -5.36 -8.90 26.58
C ASN A 330 -6.38 -8.11 25.75
N LEU A 331 -6.19 -8.05 24.42
CA LEU A 331 -7.14 -7.41 23.51
C LEU A 331 -8.51 -8.08 23.56
N TYR A 332 -8.56 -9.41 23.59
CA TYR A 332 -9.81 -10.15 23.76
C TYR A 332 -10.52 -9.78 25.07
N ALA A 333 -9.80 -9.80 26.20
CA ALA A 333 -10.35 -9.46 27.52
C ALA A 333 -10.86 -8.01 27.58
N LEU A 334 -10.09 -7.05 27.05
CA LEU A 334 -10.49 -5.64 26.96
C LEU A 334 -11.73 -5.46 26.09
N SER A 335 -11.81 -6.16 24.96
CA SER A 335 -12.99 -6.10 24.08
C SER A 335 -14.24 -6.66 24.76
N LEU A 336 -14.14 -7.79 25.48
CA LEU A 336 -15.26 -8.30 26.26
C LEU A 336 -15.67 -7.31 27.36
N GLN A 337 -14.70 -6.78 28.10
CA GLN A 337 -14.97 -5.81 29.15
C GLN A 337 -15.78 -4.63 28.60
N ARG A 338 -15.32 -4.00 27.52
CA ARG A 338 -16.02 -2.86 26.87
C ARG A 338 -17.40 -3.26 26.36
N MET A 339 -17.51 -4.42 25.71
CA MET A 339 -18.78 -4.91 25.17
C MET A 339 -19.84 -5.14 26.25
N PHE A 340 -19.46 -5.69 27.40
CA PHE A 340 -20.40 -6.04 28.48
C PHE A 340 -20.57 -4.95 29.54
N SER A 341 -19.72 -3.91 29.57
CA SER A 341 -19.84 -2.79 30.52
C SER A 341 -20.70 -1.63 30.02
N GLU A 342 -20.85 -1.48 28.71
CA GLU A 342 -21.51 -0.33 28.10
C GLU A 342 -22.94 -0.65 27.66
N LYS A 343 -23.89 0.28 27.86
CA LYS A 343 -25.28 0.11 27.37
C LYS A 343 -25.39 0.10 25.85
N ARG A 344 -24.40 0.67 25.15
CA ARG A 344 -24.30 0.70 23.69
C ARG A 344 -22.82 0.77 23.32
N VAL A 345 -22.33 -0.22 22.59
CA VAL A 345 -20.95 -0.24 22.11
C VAL A 345 -20.82 0.70 20.92
N GLU A 346 -19.83 1.56 21.04
CA GLU A 346 -19.64 2.75 20.25
C GLU A 346 -18.59 2.44 19.12
N TYR A 347 -18.60 3.13 17.96
CA TYR A 347 -17.83 2.67 16.77
C TYR A 347 -16.33 2.56 17.03
N GLY A 348 -15.76 1.40 16.69
CA GLY A 348 -14.34 1.09 16.86
C GLY A 348 -13.89 0.86 18.31
N ALA A 349 -14.79 0.97 19.30
CA ALA A 349 -14.47 0.82 20.73
C ALA A 349 -13.87 -0.55 21.09
N VAL A 350 -14.18 -1.59 20.33
CA VAL A 350 -13.61 -2.95 20.47
C VAL A 350 -12.76 -3.38 19.26
N GLY A 351 -12.60 -2.50 18.27
CA GLY A 351 -11.93 -2.73 17.00
C GLY A 351 -10.79 -1.73 16.77
N PRO A 352 -10.81 -0.92 15.69
CA PRO A 352 -9.69 -0.03 15.34
C PRO A 352 -9.23 0.95 16.43
N LEU A 353 -10.15 1.47 17.26
CA LEU A 353 -9.75 2.42 18.32
C LEU A 353 -9.06 1.72 19.47
N LEU A 354 -9.60 0.60 19.94
CA LEU A 354 -8.96 -0.24 20.95
C LEU A 354 -7.59 -0.70 20.47
N LEU A 355 -7.51 -1.19 19.23
CA LEU A 355 -6.26 -1.71 18.68
C LEU A 355 -5.22 -0.59 18.57
N SER A 356 -5.60 0.57 18.05
CA SER A 356 -4.71 1.73 17.96
C SER A 356 -4.26 2.22 19.33
N GLU A 357 -5.14 2.28 20.33
CA GLU A 357 -4.78 2.61 21.70
C GLU A 357 -3.77 1.60 22.27
N TYR A 358 -4.06 0.31 22.07
CA TYR A 358 -3.22 -0.78 22.56
C TYR A 358 -1.82 -0.74 21.94
N LEU A 359 -1.72 -0.59 20.62
CA LEU A 359 -0.42 -0.64 19.92
C LEU A 359 0.38 0.65 20.07
N LEU A 360 -0.29 1.81 19.95
CA LEU A 360 0.41 3.10 19.86
C LEU A 360 0.64 3.74 21.23
N VAL A 361 -0.23 3.45 22.20
CA VAL A 361 -0.15 4.07 23.53
C VAL A 361 0.39 3.11 24.56
N ALA A 362 -0.08 1.86 24.58
CA ALA A 362 0.31 0.86 25.56
C ALA A 362 1.37 -0.14 25.06
N GLY A 363 1.59 -0.22 23.75
CA GLY A 363 2.51 -1.15 23.12
C GLY A 363 3.98 -0.71 23.22
N ASP A 364 4.87 -1.68 23.13
CA ASP A 364 6.31 -1.46 23.08
C ASP A 364 6.81 -1.16 21.65
N GLU A 365 8.10 -0.86 21.53
CA GLU A 365 8.74 -0.57 20.24
C GLU A 365 8.66 -1.76 19.26
N GLU A 366 8.60 -3.00 19.76
CA GLU A 366 8.55 -4.20 18.92
C GLU A 366 7.21 -4.29 18.18
N LEU A 367 6.09 -4.13 18.90
CA LEU A 367 4.76 -4.12 18.30
C LEU A 367 4.58 -2.95 17.33
N GLN A 368 5.08 -1.77 17.68
CA GLN A 368 5.03 -0.59 16.82
C GLN A 368 5.83 -0.79 15.52
N SER A 369 7.03 -1.40 15.62
CA SER A 369 7.85 -1.75 14.46
C SER A 369 7.26 -2.85 13.58
N SER A 370 6.15 -3.45 14.01
CA SER A 370 5.42 -4.53 13.32
C SER A 370 4.13 -4.04 12.62
N ILE A 371 3.87 -2.74 12.66
CA ILE A 371 2.74 -2.12 11.96
C ILE A 371 3.11 -1.90 10.48
N LEU A 372 2.28 -2.46 9.61
CA LEU A 372 2.36 -2.31 8.17
C LEU A 372 1.70 -1.00 7.72
N PRO A 373 2.28 -0.35 6.69
CA PRO A 373 1.69 0.86 6.15
C PRO A 373 0.37 0.57 5.43
N PRO A 374 -0.55 1.57 5.34
CA PRO A 374 -1.82 1.39 4.65
C PRO A 374 -1.70 0.85 3.24
N THR A 375 -0.69 1.27 2.47
CA THR A 375 -0.45 0.78 1.11
C THR A 375 -0.33 -0.75 1.00
N THR A 376 -0.02 -1.48 2.08
CA THR A 376 0.12 -2.94 2.05
C THR A 376 -1.20 -3.67 1.75
N PHE A 377 -2.32 -3.15 2.29
CA PHE A 377 -3.66 -3.75 2.17
C PHE A 377 -4.77 -2.73 1.87
N ASN A 378 -4.61 -1.51 2.36
CA ASN A 378 -5.56 -0.39 2.36
C ASN A 378 -5.07 0.76 1.46
N ALA A 379 -4.49 0.44 0.30
CA ALA A 379 -3.94 1.44 -0.63
C ALA A 379 -5.03 2.36 -1.22
N ILE A 380 -6.19 1.79 -1.55
CA ILE A 380 -7.40 2.54 -1.92
C ILE A 380 -8.26 2.68 -0.66
N ASP A 381 -8.53 3.91 -0.24
CA ASP A 381 -9.30 4.20 0.97
C ASP A 381 -10.79 3.89 0.79
N TRP A 382 -11.48 3.62 1.90
CA TRP A 382 -12.91 3.29 1.93
C TRP A 382 -13.82 4.38 1.35
N ARG A 383 -13.38 5.65 1.28
CA ARG A 383 -14.12 6.75 0.63
C ARG A 383 -13.95 6.78 -0.88
N GLU A 384 -13.00 6.03 -1.40
CA GLU A 384 -12.59 5.99 -2.80
C GLU A 384 -12.98 4.67 -3.48
N VAL A 385 -13.94 3.93 -2.93
CA VAL A 385 -14.39 2.65 -3.47
C VAL A 385 -14.89 2.70 -4.91
N ASP A 386 -15.29 3.88 -5.38
CA ASP A 386 -15.64 4.11 -6.79
C ASP A 386 -14.46 3.80 -7.72
N LEU A 387 -13.22 3.97 -7.26
CA LEU A 387 -12.01 3.64 -8.04
C LEU A 387 -11.86 2.13 -8.34
N PHE A 388 -12.52 1.26 -7.55
CA PHE A 388 -12.53 -0.17 -7.86
C PHE A 388 -13.40 -0.51 -9.06
N ALA A 389 -14.48 0.25 -9.27
CA ALA A 389 -15.47 0.01 -10.32
C ALA A 389 -15.26 0.90 -11.56
N ALA A 390 -14.51 2.00 -11.43
CA ALA A 390 -14.22 2.91 -12.52
C ALA A 390 -13.31 2.28 -13.59
N GLU A 391 -13.59 2.57 -14.85
CA GLU A 391 -12.65 2.34 -15.94
C GLU A 391 -11.58 3.44 -15.91
N GLY A 392 -10.32 3.07 -15.73
CA GLY A 392 -9.23 4.04 -15.72
C GLY A 392 -8.05 3.60 -14.86
N ARG A 393 -7.00 4.43 -14.89
CA ARG A 393 -5.73 4.13 -14.24
C ARG A 393 -5.65 4.50 -12.76
N ALA A 394 -6.48 5.43 -12.28
CA ALA A 394 -6.33 5.97 -10.92
C ALA A 394 -6.29 4.89 -9.83
N GLY A 395 -7.13 3.86 -9.92
CA GLY A 395 -7.10 2.73 -8.98
C GLY A 395 -5.83 1.88 -9.12
N PHE A 396 -5.40 1.56 -10.35
CA PHE A 396 -4.15 0.83 -10.60
C PHE A 396 -2.92 1.61 -10.15
N ASP A 397 -2.90 2.94 -10.32
CA ASP A 397 -1.81 3.81 -9.92
C ASP A 397 -1.60 3.77 -8.40
N LEU A 398 -2.68 3.75 -7.61
CA LEU A 398 -2.63 3.56 -6.16
C LEU A 398 -2.15 2.16 -5.75
N LEU A 399 -2.36 1.15 -6.60
CA LEU A 399 -1.94 -0.23 -6.39
C LEU A 399 -0.55 -0.55 -6.95
N SER A 400 0.15 0.44 -7.51
CA SER A 400 1.48 0.27 -8.13
C SER A 400 2.65 0.23 -7.13
N ASP A 401 2.42 0.22 -5.83
CA ASP A 401 3.53 0.10 -4.87
C ASP A 401 3.93 -1.38 -4.69
N PRO A 402 5.23 -1.74 -4.78
CA PRO A 402 5.69 -3.12 -4.57
C PRO A 402 5.35 -3.72 -3.20
N ARG A 403 4.93 -2.93 -2.21
CA ARG A 403 4.48 -3.44 -0.91
C ARG A 403 3.02 -3.89 -0.91
N VAL A 404 2.22 -3.52 -1.91
CA VAL A 404 0.84 -3.99 -2.06
C VAL A 404 0.87 -5.52 -2.05
N THR A 405 0.32 -6.09 -0.98
CA THR A 405 0.30 -7.52 -0.70
C THR A 405 -1.12 -8.06 -0.80
N GLY A 406 -2.10 -7.25 -0.41
CA GLY A 406 -3.50 -7.48 -0.70
C GLY A 406 -4.25 -6.17 -0.97
N VAL A 407 -5.52 -6.30 -1.33
CA VAL A 407 -6.40 -5.20 -1.67
C VAL A 407 -7.69 -5.34 -0.88
N HIS A 408 -7.93 -4.39 0.02
CA HIS A 408 -9.17 -4.30 0.79
C HIS A 408 -10.27 -3.65 -0.06
N LEU A 409 -11.36 -4.38 -0.29
CA LEU A 409 -12.45 -3.95 -1.15
C LEU A 409 -13.55 -3.16 -0.41
N TRP A 410 -13.54 -3.14 0.93
CA TRP A 410 -14.48 -2.40 1.77
C TRP A 410 -15.95 -2.75 1.50
N GLY A 411 -16.33 -4.03 1.61
CA GLY A 411 -17.59 -4.54 1.05
C GLY A 411 -18.86 -3.78 1.45
N LYS A 412 -18.94 -3.26 2.70
CA LYS A 412 -20.08 -2.45 3.17
C LYS A 412 -20.22 -1.13 2.40
N MET A 413 -19.11 -0.51 2.01
CA MET A 413 -19.08 0.82 1.39
C MET A 413 -19.61 0.84 -0.04
N TRP A 414 -19.55 -0.30 -0.74
CA TRP A 414 -20.11 -0.43 -2.09
C TRP A 414 -21.61 -0.16 -2.10
N ALA A 415 -22.34 -0.76 -1.15
CA ALA A 415 -23.78 -0.58 -1.04
C ALA A 415 -24.16 0.87 -0.72
N GLU A 416 -23.39 1.54 0.15
CA GLU A 416 -23.59 2.95 0.51
C GLU A 416 -23.39 3.90 -0.69
N ARG A 417 -22.60 3.49 -1.69
CA ARG A 417 -22.37 4.21 -2.96
C ARG A 417 -23.23 3.74 -4.13
N GLY A 418 -24.08 2.73 -3.93
CA GLY A 418 -24.91 2.15 -5.00
C GLY A 418 -24.12 1.34 -6.03
N LEU A 419 -22.89 0.91 -5.70
CA LEU A 419 -22.04 0.10 -6.56
C LEU A 419 -22.38 -1.39 -6.46
N ARG A 420 -22.15 -2.12 -7.55
CA ARG A 420 -22.40 -3.57 -7.65
C ARG A 420 -21.15 -4.31 -8.10
N PHE A 421 -20.61 -5.13 -7.21
CA PHE A 421 -19.39 -5.91 -7.45
C PHE A 421 -19.52 -6.95 -8.58
N ASP A 422 -20.73 -7.47 -8.79
CA ASP A 422 -21.03 -8.47 -9.81
C ASP A 422 -21.17 -7.87 -11.22
N ALA A 423 -21.30 -6.55 -11.33
CA ALA A 423 -21.55 -5.82 -12.58
C ALA A 423 -20.46 -4.79 -12.91
N VAL A 424 -19.24 -4.98 -12.40
CA VAL A 424 -18.09 -4.09 -12.70
C VAL A 424 -17.51 -4.32 -14.10
N PRO A 425 -17.00 -3.28 -14.78
CA PRO A 425 -16.28 -3.43 -16.04
C PRO A 425 -15.03 -4.32 -15.90
N GLU A 426 -14.70 -5.10 -16.93
CA GLU A 426 -13.51 -5.99 -16.90
C GLU A 426 -12.20 -5.19 -16.75
N GLN A 427 -12.15 -3.97 -17.28
CA GLN A 427 -11.00 -3.06 -17.26
C GLN A 427 -10.85 -2.29 -15.94
N SER A 428 -11.82 -2.40 -15.04
CA SER A 428 -11.73 -1.83 -13.69
C SER A 428 -10.79 -2.65 -12.80
N VAL A 429 -10.36 -2.09 -11.67
CA VAL A 429 -9.55 -2.84 -10.69
C VAL A 429 -10.29 -4.09 -10.19
N ALA A 430 -11.58 -3.98 -9.88
CA ALA A 430 -12.37 -5.13 -9.43
C ALA A 430 -12.52 -6.20 -10.52
N GLY A 431 -12.75 -5.79 -11.78
CA GLY A 431 -12.78 -6.69 -12.94
C GLY A 431 -11.45 -7.43 -13.12
N TYR A 432 -10.34 -6.70 -13.05
CA TYR A 432 -8.99 -7.24 -13.12
C TYR A 432 -8.70 -8.25 -12.00
N LEU A 433 -9.02 -7.94 -10.75
CA LEU A 433 -8.81 -8.85 -9.62
C LEU A 433 -9.64 -10.14 -9.78
N LYS A 434 -10.87 -10.03 -10.30
CA LYS A 434 -11.70 -11.21 -10.63
C LYS A 434 -11.00 -12.10 -11.64
N LYS A 435 -10.46 -11.53 -12.73
CA LYS A 435 -9.69 -12.29 -13.73
C LYS A 435 -8.44 -12.94 -13.13
N LEU A 436 -7.63 -12.17 -12.40
CA LEU A 436 -6.37 -12.62 -11.82
C LEU A 436 -6.56 -13.80 -10.83
N VAL A 437 -7.64 -13.77 -10.04
CA VAL A 437 -7.86 -14.74 -8.95
C VAL A 437 -8.83 -15.86 -9.31
N LEU A 438 -9.91 -15.59 -10.05
CA LEU A 438 -10.94 -16.60 -10.31
C LEU A 438 -10.65 -17.41 -11.57
N GLU A 439 -10.01 -16.82 -12.58
CA GLU A 439 -9.74 -17.51 -13.83
C GLU A 439 -8.40 -18.24 -13.76
N PRO A 440 -8.37 -19.58 -13.85
CA PRO A 440 -7.13 -20.31 -14.00
C PRO A 440 -6.54 -20.00 -15.38
N ASN A 441 -5.23 -19.73 -15.46
CA ASN A 441 -4.53 -19.44 -16.71
C ASN A 441 -5.12 -18.25 -17.50
N TRP A 442 -5.54 -17.17 -16.80
CA TRP A 442 -6.07 -15.98 -17.48
C TRP A 442 -5.14 -15.45 -18.58
N LEU A 443 -3.83 -15.52 -18.37
CA LEU A 443 -2.84 -15.12 -19.38
C LEU A 443 -2.95 -15.94 -20.69
N THR A 444 -3.35 -17.21 -20.62
CA THR A 444 -3.63 -18.04 -21.82
C THR A 444 -4.85 -17.54 -22.57
N GLN A 445 -5.85 -17.01 -21.87
CA GLN A 445 -7.02 -16.39 -22.52
C GLN A 445 -6.65 -15.07 -23.18
N LEU A 446 -5.79 -14.26 -22.57
CA LEU A 446 -5.25 -13.04 -23.19
C LEU A 446 -4.42 -13.39 -24.45
N ALA A 447 -3.61 -14.44 -24.40
CA ALA A 447 -2.90 -14.91 -25.59
C ALA A 447 -3.86 -15.29 -26.73
N ALA A 448 -4.99 -15.96 -26.42
CA ALA A 448 -6.02 -16.26 -27.41
C ALA A 448 -6.72 -15.00 -27.94
N LYS A 449 -6.99 -14.01 -27.09
CA LYS A 449 -7.60 -12.72 -27.48
C LYS A 449 -6.74 -11.97 -28.49
N TYR A 450 -5.42 -12.00 -28.33
CA TYR A 450 -4.48 -11.27 -29.16
C TYR A 450 -3.82 -12.12 -30.26
N ASP A 451 -4.16 -13.41 -30.38
CA ASP A 451 -3.52 -14.38 -31.27
C ASP A 451 -2.00 -14.49 -31.06
N SER A 452 -1.58 -14.61 -29.80
CA SER A 452 -0.19 -14.93 -29.43
C SER A 452 0.03 -16.44 -29.34
N ASP A 453 1.08 -16.88 -30.02
CA ASP A 453 1.69 -18.21 -30.00
C ASP A 453 2.19 -18.70 -28.63
N LYS A 454 2.40 -17.79 -27.68
CA LYS A 454 2.66 -18.11 -26.27
C LYS A 454 1.46 -18.82 -25.62
N GLY A 455 0.27 -18.69 -26.21
CA GLY A 455 -0.98 -19.33 -25.81
C GLY A 455 -1.03 -20.83 -26.08
N ALA A 456 -2.17 -21.45 -25.77
CA ALA A 456 -2.40 -22.86 -26.05
C ALA A 456 -2.67 -23.13 -27.55
N VAL A 457 -3.27 -22.16 -28.24
CA VAL A 457 -3.67 -22.25 -29.64
C VAL A 457 -3.23 -20.98 -30.36
N TYR A 458 -2.74 -21.13 -31.58
CA TYR A 458 -2.35 -20.06 -32.48
C TYR A 458 -2.82 -20.40 -33.89
N LYS A 459 -3.57 -19.50 -34.53
CA LYS A 459 -4.15 -19.72 -35.87
C LYS A 459 -4.82 -21.11 -36.04
N GLY A 460 -5.50 -21.59 -35.01
CA GLY A 460 -6.21 -22.89 -35.00
C GLY A 460 -5.32 -24.12 -34.82
N GLN A 461 -4.02 -23.96 -34.55
CA GLN A 461 -3.07 -25.04 -34.29
C GLN A 461 -2.58 -25.02 -32.83
N LEU A 462 -2.15 -26.17 -32.33
CA LEU A 462 -1.51 -26.27 -31.02
C LEU A 462 -0.24 -25.40 -30.99
N ALA A 463 -0.17 -24.52 -30.00
CA ALA A 463 0.94 -23.59 -29.81
C ALA A 463 1.77 -23.95 -28.56
N HIS A 464 2.70 -23.07 -28.15
CA HIS A 464 3.72 -23.41 -27.15
C HIS A 464 3.14 -23.62 -25.75
N HIS A 465 2.08 -22.88 -25.42
CA HIS A 465 1.38 -22.90 -24.13
C HIS A 465 2.29 -22.50 -22.95
N TYR A 466 3.25 -21.60 -23.19
CA TYR A 466 4.12 -21.02 -22.14
C TYR A 466 3.35 -20.13 -21.17
N THR A 467 2.24 -19.53 -21.62
CA THR A 467 1.35 -18.68 -20.79
C THR A 467 0.89 -19.32 -19.48
N ARG A 468 0.77 -20.65 -19.40
CA ARG A 468 0.46 -21.37 -18.15
C ARG A 468 1.58 -21.27 -17.10
N ILE A 469 2.83 -21.22 -17.56
CA ILE A 469 4.02 -21.06 -16.71
C ILE A 469 4.17 -19.59 -16.34
N TYR A 470 4.05 -18.70 -17.33
CA TYR A 470 4.09 -17.25 -17.11
C TYR A 470 3.04 -16.78 -16.12
N HIS A 471 1.81 -17.31 -16.18
CA HIS A 471 0.77 -16.91 -15.25
C HIS A 471 1.18 -17.19 -13.79
N GLU A 472 1.70 -18.39 -13.51
CA GLU A 472 2.13 -18.77 -12.16
C GLU A 472 3.35 -17.97 -11.69
N LEU A 473 4.33 -17.74 -12.58
CA LEU A 473 5.53 -16.98 -12.24
C LEU A 473 5.26 -15.48 -12.03
N PHE A 474 4.33 -14.90 -12.78
CA PHE A 474 4.18 -13.45 -12.88
C PHE A 474 3.02 -12.90 -12.05
N ARG A 475 2.02 -13.70 -11.68
CA ARG A 475 0.81 -13.21 -11.00
C ARG A 475 1.07 -12.42 -9.70
N SER A 476 2.13 -12.75 -8.96
CA SER A 476 2.49 -12.01 -7.74
C SER A 476 3.06 -10.61 -8.01
N LYS A 477 3.45 -10.34 -9.26
CA LYS A 477 3.97 -9.06 -9.75
C LYS A 477 2.97 -8.31 -10.62
N ALA A 478 1.75 -8.82 -10.76
CA ALA A 478 0.83 -8.36 -11.81
C ALA A 478 0.45 -6.87 -11.65
N LEU A 479 0.31 -6.39 -10.41
CA LEU A 479 0.05 -4.98 -10.10
C LEU A 479 1.33 -4.12 -9.94
N GLU A 480 2.52 -4.74 -9.92
CA GLU A 480 3.77 -4.00 -9.75
C GLU A 480 4.11 -3.20 -11.02
N PRO A 481 4.79 -2.05 -10.88
CA PRO A 481 5.27 -1.24 -11.98
C PRO A 481 6.57 -1.83 -12.52
N ILE A 482 6.46 -3.05 -13.06
CA ILE A 482 7.61 -3.80 -13.57
C ILE A 482 8.06 -3.25 -14.92
N ARG A 483 9.34 -3.47 -15.23
CA ARG A 483 9.90 -3.28 -16.57
C ARG A 483 10.11 -4.66 -17.19
N ILE A 484 9.32 -4.97 -18.20
CA ILE A 484 9.38 -6.23 -18.95
C ILE A 484 9.94 -5.97 -20.34
N LEU A 485 11.04 -6.65 -20.69
CA LEU A 485 11.64 -6.63 -22.01
C LEU A 485 11.31 -7.93 -22.73
N GLU A 486 10.77 -7.85 -23.95
CA GLU A 486 10.64 -8.97 -24.88
C GLU A 486 11.49 -8.71 -26.12
N ILE A 487 12.35 -9.66 -26.46
CA ILE A 487 13.08 -9.70 -27.73
C ILE A 487 12.39 -10.72 -28.62
N GLY A 488 12.10 -10.35 -29.86
CA GLY A 488 11.34 -11.20 -30.79
C GLY A 488 9.86 -10.83 -30.78
N LEU A 489 9.53 -9.77 -31.51
CA LEU A 489 8.14 -9.32 -31.75
C LEU A 489 7.62 -9.84 -33.09
N CYS A 490 8.53 -10.11 -34.03
CA CYS A 490 8.22 -10.38 -35.43
C CYS A 490 8.25 -11.87 -35.79
N ARG A 491 7.30 -12.28 -36.65
CA ARG A 491 7.38 -13.52 -37.45
C ARG A 491 7.54 -13.25 -38.96
N GLY A 492 7.56 -11.98 -39.35
CA GLY A 492 7.38 -11.49 -40.72
C GLY A 492 8.40 -11.94 -41.77
N ARG A 493 9.68 -12.16 -41.42
CA ARG A 493 10.67 -12.69 -42.39
C ARG A 493 10.47 -14.16 -42.73
N VAL A 494 9.96 -14.94 -41.78
CA VAL A 494 9.78 -16.39 -41.93
C VAL A 494 8.46 -16.71 -42.63
N GLU A 495 7.43 -15.88 -42.43
CA GLU A 495 6.07 -16.17 -42.93
C GLU A 495 5.64 -15.32 -44.14
N GLY A 496 6.36 -14.24 -44.51
CA GLY A 496 6.10 -13.48 -45.74
C GLY A 496 4.92 -12.51 -45.70
N TRP A 497 4.53 -12.04 -44.52
CA TRP A 497 3.38 -11.12 -44.31
C TRP A 497 3.82 -9.75 -43.77
N THR A 498 3.07 -8.70 -44.11
CA THR A 498 3.13 -7.41 -43.43
C THR A 498 2.59 -7.55 -42.02
N GLN A 499 3.44 -7.40 -41.01
CA GLN A 499 3.04 -7.49 -39.61
C GLN A 499 2.56 -6.13 -39.11
N ASP A 500 1.24 -5.97 -38.99
CA ASP A 500 0.53 -4.79 -38.49
C ASP A 500 0.06 -4.94 -37.03
N GLN A 501 0.50 -6.00 -36.36
CA GLN A 501 0.15 -6.34 -34.98
C GLN A 501 1.38 -6.74 -34.14
N VAL A 502 1.28 -6.50 -32.84
CA VAL A 502 2.26 -6.94 -31.81
C VAL A 502 1.53 -7.71 -30.68
N PRO A 503 1.05 -8.94 -30.95
CA PRO A 503 0.21 -9.71 -30.05
C PRO A 503 0.70 -9.81 -28.60
N SER A 504 1.98 -10.13 -28.42
CA SER A 504 2.57 -10.33 -27.09
C SER A 504 2.64 -9.04 -26.29
N LEU A 505 3.00 -7.90 -26.92
CA LEU A 505 3.01 -6.61 -26.23
C LEU A 505 1.61 -6.19 -25.78
N GLN A 506 0.58 -6.41 -26.60
CA GLN A 506 -0.81 -6.14 -26.22
C GLN A 506 -1.27 -7.04 -25.06
N MET A 507 -0.88 -8.32 -25.08
CA MET A 507 -1.12 -9.25 -23.98
C MET A 507 -0.45 -8.76 -22.68
N TRP A 508 0.80 -8.29 -22.73
CA TRP A 508 1.48 -7.76 -21.55
C TRP A 508 0.86 -6.47 -21.01
N LEU A 509 0.37 -5.60 -21.90
CA LEU A 509 -0.32 -4.37 -21.49
C LEU A 509 -1.59 -4.64 -20.69
N ASP A 510 -2.36 -5.67 -21.06
CA ASP A 510 -3.56 -6.10 -20.32
C ASP A 510 -3.22 -6.84 -19.03
N TYR A 511 -2.20 -7.71 -19.06
CA TYR A 511 -1.84 -8.53 -17.90
C TYR A 511 -1.15 -7.69 -16.81
N PHE A 512 -0.29 -6.76 -17.19
CA PHE A 512 0.44 -5.87 -16.28
C PHE A 512 -0.04 -4.42 -16.45
N PRO A 513 -1.10 -3.99 -15.75
CA PRO A 513 -1.68 -2.65 -15.90
C PRO A 513 -0.69 -1.52 -15.56
N ASN A 514 0.29 -1.79 -14.70
CA ASN A 514 1.28 -0.81 -14.23
C ASN A 514 2.66 -0.94 -14.89
N ALA A 515 2.89 -1.94 -15.74
CA ALA A 515 4.21 -2.17 -16.33
C ALA A 515 4.59 -1.14 -17.39
N GLU A 516 5.90 -0.91 -17.50
CA GLU A 516 6.53 -0.46 -18.73
C GLU A 516 6.92 -1.69 -19.56
N VAL A 517 6.40 -1.74 -20.78
CA VAL A 517 6.63 -2.85 -21.71
C VAL A 517 7.65 -2.41 -22.75
N ILE A 518 8.72 -3.17 -22.91
CA ILE A 518 9.81 -2.86 -23.82
C ILE A 518 9.86 -3.97 -24.87
N GLY A 519 9.70 -3.60 -26.13
CA GLY A 519 9.82 -4.52 -27.26
C GLY A 519 11.13 -4.28 -28.02
N ALA A 520 11.81 -5.35 -28.39
CA ALA A 520 13.02 -5.30 -29.21
C ALA A 520 12.94 -6.31 -30.35
N ASP A 521 13.23 -5.87 -31.58
CA ASP A 521 13.21 -6.74 -32.76
C ASP A 521 14.13 -6.23 -33.86
N ILE A 522 14.59 -7.10 -34.77
CA ILE A 522 15.38 -6.70 -35.94
C ILE A 522 14.54 -5.89 -36.93
N GLU A 523 13.23 -6.16 -36.97
CA GLU A 523 12.24 -5.42 -37.74
C GLU A 523 11.82 -4.12 -37.06
N ASP A 524 11.30 -3.20 -37.86
CA ASP A 524 10.89 -1.88 -37.39
C ASP A 524 9.43 -1.89 -36.92
N PHE A 525 9.24 -1.79 -35.60
CA PHE A 525 7.94 -1.63 -34.95
C PHE A 525 7.68 -0.21 -34.42
N SER A 526 8.44 0.78 -34.87
CA SER A 526 8.29 2.18 -34.40
C SER A 526 6.91 2.80 -34.69
N TRP A 527 6.10 2.17 -35.55
CA TRP A 527 4.71 2.53 -35.81
C TRP A 527 3.77 2.19 -34.63
N PHE A 528 4.14 1.24 -33.76
CA PHE A 528 3.32 0.88 -32.60
C PHE A 528 3.58 1.88 -31.46
N SER A 529 2.58 2.70 -31.16
CA SER A 529 2.68 3.75 -30.15
C SER A 529 1.70 3.52 -29.01
N HIS A 530 2.24 3.46 -27.79
CA HIS A 530 1.45 3.37 -26.57
C HIS A 530 2.22 4.05 -25.41
N PRO A 531 1.56 4.79 -24.49
CA PRO A 531 2.26 5.54 -23.42
C PRO A 531 3.15 4.71 -22.50
N ARG A 532 2.88 3.41 -22.41
CA ARG A 532 3.64 2.44 -21.59
C ARG A 532 4.60 1.55 -22.38
N VAL A 533 4.74 1.78 -23.70
CA VAL A 533 5.55 0.91 -24.57
C VAL A 533 6.76 1.66 -25.11
N ARG A 534 7.93 1.01 -25.06
CA ARG A 534 9.14 1.45 -25.74
C ARG A 534 9.56 0.40 -26.75
N ILE A 535 9.79 0.81 -27.99
CA ILE A 535 10.25 -0.08 -29.06
C ILE A 535 11.69 0.25 -29.42
N HIS A 536 12.52 -0.78 -29.60
CA HIS A 536 13.88 -0.65 -30.10
C HIS A 536 14.09 -1.60 -31.27
N ARG A 537 14.70 -1.10 -32.34
CA ARG A 537 15.17 -1.95 -33.43
C ARG A 537 16.54 -2.52 -33.05
N VAL A 538 16.64 -3.82 -32.84
CA VAL A 538 17.81 -4.53 -32.31
C VAL A 538 18.01 -5.84 -33.06
N ASP A 539 19.19 -6.01 -33.67
CA ASP A 539 19.62 -7.33 -34.14
C ASP A 539 20.16 -8.13 -32.95
N GLN A 540 19.52 -9.26 -32.64
CA GLN A 540 19.92 -10.15 -31.56
C GLN A 540 21.34 -10.74 -31.77
N GLY A 541 21.82 -10.81 -33.01
CA GLY A 541 23.19 -11.24 -33.32
C GLY A 541 24.24 -10.14 -33.17
N ASP A 542 23.84 -8.87 -33.01
CA ASP A 542 24.74 -7.74 -32.83
C ASP A 542 24.91 -7.40 -31.34
N ARG A 543 26.07 -7.78 -30.80
CA ARG A 543 26.47 -7.50 -29.41
C ARG A 543 26.39 -6.01 -29.06
N SER A 544 26.85 -5.13 -29.95
CA SER A 544 26.88 -3.69 -29.68
C SER A 544 25.45 -3.14 -29.56
N MET A 545 24.52 -3.62 -30.37
CA MET A 545 23.11 -3.23 -30.25
C MET A 545 22.48 -3.73 -28.94
N LEU A 546 22.79 -4.97 -28.52
CA LEU A 546 22.34 -5.52 -27.24
C LEU A 546 22.92 -4.75 -26.05
N GLU A 547 24.19 -4.36 -26.10
CA GLU A 547 24.84 -3.57 -25.05
C GLU A 547 24.21 -2.17 -24.94
N GLN A 548 23.85 -1.55 -26.07
CA GLN A 548 23.12 -0.28 -26.07
C GLN A 548 21.71 -0.41 -25.50
N LEU A 549 20.99 -1.49 -25.84
CA LEU A 549 19.68 -1.80 -25.27
C LEU A 549 19.79 -1.98 -23.74
N ALA A 550 20.74 -2.80 -23.28
CA ALA A 550 21.02 -3.04 -21.87
C ALA A 550 21.31 -1.72 -21.11
N ALA A 551 22.18 -0.88 -21.68
CA ALA A 551 22.56 0.39 -21.08
C ALA A 551 21.37 1.36 -20.96
N LYS A 552 20.47 1.37 -21.95
CA LYS A 552 19.32 2.27 -22.00
C LYS A 552 18.17 1.80 -21.11
N GLU A 553 17.94 0.49 -21.04
CA GLU A 553 16.73 -0.08 -20.44
C GLU A 553 16.93 -0.71 -19.05
N LYS A 554 18.16 -0.83 -18.55
CA LYS A 554 18.36 -1.27 -17.16
C LYS A 554 17.79 -0.26 -16.13
N PRO A 555 17.38 -0.72 -14.94
CA PRO A 555 17.22 -2.11 -14.55
C PRO A 555 15.89 -2.71 -15.04
N LEU A 556 15.86 -4.02 -15.25
CA LEU A 556 14.72 -4.80 -15.76
C LEU A 556 14.21 -5.79 -14.70
N ASP A 557 12.90 -6.04 -14.66
CA ASP A 557 12.31 -7.04 -13.76
C ASP A 557 12.18 -8.40 -14.45
N ILE A 558 11.83 -8.40 -15.73
CA ILE A 558 11.64 -9.59 -16.55
C ILE A 558 12.29 -9.35 -17.93
N VAL A 559 13.05 -10.32 -18.41
CA VAL A 559 13.52 -10.39 -19.81
C VAL A 559 12.97 -11.67 -20.42
N ILE A 560 12.36 -11.58 -21.59
CA ILE A 560 11.89 -12.70 -22.41
C ILE A 560 12.68 -12.69 -23.71
N ASP A 561 13.45 -13.73 -23.94
CA ASP A 561 14.13 -14.01 -25.20
C ASP A 561 13.29 -14.99 -26.03
N ASP A 562 12.53 -14.43 -26.96
CA ASP A 562 11.73 -15.13 -27.98
C ASP A 562 12.22 -14.75 -29.38
N GLY A 563 13.52 -14.45 -29.51
CA GLY A 563 14.10 -13.90 -30.73
C GLY A 563 14.30 -14.93 -31.84
N SER A 564 15.50 -15.00 -32.38
CA SER A 564 15.82 -15.92 -33.49
C SER A 564 15.89 -17.40 -33.08
N HIS A 565 15.94 -17.69 -31.78
CA HIS A 565 16.20 -19.01 -31.19
C HIS A 565 17.54 -19.65 -31.62
N ALA A 566 18.42 -18.91 -32.33
CA ALA A 566 19.76 -19.39 -32.63
C ALA A 566 20.59 -19.48 -31.35
N SER A 567 21.27 -20.61 -31.16
CA SER A 567 22.06 -20.87 -29.94
C SER A 567 23.06 -19.75 -29.64
N VAL A 568 23.77 -19.27 -30.67
CA VAL A 568 24.71 -18.14 -30.55
C VAL A 568 24.01 -16.89 -30.03
N HIS A 569 22.84 -16.58 -30.56
CA HIS A 569 22.10 -15.38 -30.20
C HIS A 569 21.52 -15.50 -28.78
N GLN A 570 20.94 -16.64 -28.40
CA GLN A 570 20.45 -16.88 -27.03
C GLN A 570 21.58 -16.84 -25.99
N HIS A 571 22.76 -17.36 -26.31
CA HIS A 571 23.94 -17.18 -25.48
C HIS A 571 24.33 -15.70 -25.36
N LEU A 572 24.30 -14.97 -26.46
CA LEU A 572 24.69 -13.56 -26.48
C LEU A 572 23.73 -12.68 -25.67
N THR A 573 22.42 -12.81 -25.88
CA THR A 573 21.39 -12.09 -25.13
C THR A 573 21.43 -12.41 -23.64
N LEU A 574 21.56 -13.69 -23.26
CA LEU A 574 21.70 -14.06 -21.86
C LEU A 574 22.93 -13.39 -21.23
N GLY A 575 24.07 -13.39 -21.90
CA GLY A 575 25.31 -12.80 -21.37
C GLY A 575 25.21 -11.29 -21.19
N VAL A 576 24.66 -10.59 -22.20
CA VAL A 576 24.61 -9.12 -22.22
C VAL A 576 23.48 -8.56 -21.36
N LEU A 577 22.32 -9.21 -21.31
CA LEU A 577 21.13 -8.65 -20.66
C LEU A 577 20.89 -9.18 -19.24
N PHE A 578 21.40 -10.35 -18.86
CA PHE A 578 21.29 -10.84 -17.48
C PHE A 578 21.80 -9.83 -16.42
N PRO A 579 22.94 -9.12 -16.63
CA PRO A 579 23.39 -8.08 -15.69
C PRO A 579 22.39 -6.93 -15.48
N SER A 580 21.45 -6.73 -16.42
CA SER A 580 20.44 -5.67 -16.36
C SER A 580 19.24 -6.02 -15.48
N LEU A 581 19.08 -7.29 -15.08
CA LEU A 581 17.98 -7.70 -14.19
C LEU A 581 18.14 -7.12 -12.78
N LYS A 582 17.04 -6.77 -12.12
CA LYS A 582 17.08 -6.50 -10.67
C LYS A 582 17.38 -7.79 -9.90
N PRO A 583 17.87 -7.71 -8.65
CA PRO A 583 17.83 -8.84 -7.73
C PRO A 583 16.42 -9.46 -7.68
N GLY A 584 16.32 -10.78 -7.78
CA GLY A 584 15.05 -11.51 -7.89
C GLY A 584 14.35 -11.42 -9.26
N GLY A 585 14.96 -10.76 -10.25
CA GLY A 585 14.45 -10.65 -11.62
C GLY A 585 14.52 -11.98 -12.38
N LEU A 586 13.70 -12.09 -13.44
CA LEU A 586 13.56 -13.32 -14.22
C LEU A 586 14.11 -13.14 -15.64
N PHE A 587 14.96 -14.08 -16.07
CA PHE A 587 15.37 -14.24 -17.46
C PHE A 587 14.67 -15.47 -18.05
N VAL A 588 13.91 -15.28 -19.11
CA VAL A 588 13.14 -16.32 -19.79
C VAL A 588 13.72 -16.53 -21.18
N ILE A 589 13.88 -17.79 -21.58
CA ILE A 589 14.38 -18.17 -22.91
C ILE A 589 13.41 -19.18 -23.52
N GLU A 590 12.77 -18.80 -24.63
CA GLU A 590 11.82 -19.64 -25.35
C GLU A 590 12.51 -20.54 -26.40
N ASP A 591 11.85 -21.65 -26.73
CA ASP A 591 12.22 -22.58 -27.80
C ASP A 591 13.66 -23.13 -27.74
N LEU A 592 14.04 -23.54 -26.54
CA LEU A 592 15.34 -24.11 -26.19
C LEU A 592 15.71 -25.42 -26.91
N ASP A 593 14.76 -26.03 -27.61
CA ASP A 593 14.89 -27.31 -28.31
C ASP A 593 15.04 -27.18 -29.84
N TRP A 594 15.20 -25.94 -30.32
CA TRP A 594 15.29 -25.62 -31.74
C TRP A 594 16.53 -24.78 -32.08
N GLN A 595 17.08 -25.00 -33.28
CA GLN A 595 18.15 -24.22 -33.88
C GLN A 595 17.75 -23.94 -35.34
N PRO A 596 17.61 -22.67 -35.75
CA PRO A 596 17.33 -22.32 -37.15
C PRO A 596 18.45 -22.83 -38.08
N PRO A 597 18.12 -23.53 -39.17
CA PRO A 597 19.12 -24.06 -40.10
C PRO A 597 19.83 -22.96 -40.91
N GLU A 598 19.19 -21.80 -41.10
CA GLU A 598 19.73 -20.63 -41.81
C GLU A 598 20.73 -19.79 -41.01
N ILE A 599 20.79 -19.93 -39.67
CA ILE A 599 21.74 -19.21 -38.82
C ILE A 599 22.78 -20.21 -38.30
N PRO A 600 24.06 -20.09 -38.68
CA PRO A 600 25.10 -21.02 -38.22
C PRO A 600 25.24 -21.03 -36.69
N SER A 601 25.28 -22.22 -36.09
CA SER A 601 25.51 -22.35 -34.65
C SER A 601 26.94 -21.99 -34.25
N ASN A 602 27.89 -21.94 -35.20
CA ASN A 602 29.31 -21.68 -34.95
C ASN A 602 29.91 -22.54 -33.83
N GLY A 603 29.39 -23.77 -33.66
CA GLY A 603 29.81 -24.69 -32.61
C GLY A 603 29.21 -24.42 -31.22
N ALA A 604 28.36 -23.41 -31.07
CA ALA A 604 27.66 -23.15 -29.81
C ALA A 604 26.66 -24.28 -29.51
N PRO A 605 26.67 -24.86 -28.29
CA PRO A 605 25.67 -25.83 -27.87
C PRO A 605 24.30 -25.16 -27.69
N LEU A 606 23.23 -25.96 -27.62
CA LEU A 606 21.93 -25.44 -27.21
C LEU A 606 22.05 -24.88 -25.78
N VAL A 607 21.44 -23.72 -25.53
CA VAL A 607 21.46 -23.10 -24.19
C VAL A 607 20.89 -24.05 -23.14
N LYS A 608 19.89 -24.87 -23.51
CA LYS A 608 19.33 -25.93 -22.68
C LYS A 608 20.37 -26.89 -22.11
N ASP A 609 21.31 -27.34 -22.95
CA ASP A 609 22.33 -28.30 -22.55
C ASP A 609 23.30 -27.66 -21.55
N VAL A 610 23.61 -26.37 -21.76
CA VAL A 610 24.44 -25.58 -20.84
C VAL A 610 23.72 -25.34 -19.51
N LEU A 611 22.42 -25.02 -19.53
CA LEU A 611 21.62 -24.86 -18.31
C LEU A 611 21.52 -26.18 -17.53
N ASN A 612 21.31 -27.31 -18.21
CA ASN A 612 21.34 -28.63 -17.57
C ASN A 612 22.70 -28.96 -16.95
N ALA A 613 23.79 -28.66 -17.67
CA ALA A 613 25.14 -28.83 -17.14
C ALA A 613 25.37 -27.95 -15.90
N MET A 614 24.94 -26.68 -15.95
CA MET A 614 25.06 -25.74 -14.83
C MET A 614 24.27 -26.20 -13.60
N LYS A 615 23.07 -26.78 -13.77
CA LYS A 615 22.30 -27.35 -12.64
C LYS A 615 23.07 -28.44 -11.89
N VAL A 616 24.00 -29.13 -12.56
CA VAL A 616 24.82 -30.18 -11.97
C VAL A 616 26.15 -29.64 -11.45
N SER A 617 26.83 -28.79 -12.22
CA SER A 617 28.19 -28.32 -11.93
C SER A 617 28.23 -27.05 -11.08
N GLY A 618 27.15 -26.27 -11.04
CA GLY A 618 27.11 -24.92 -10.50
C GLY A 618 27.81 -23.86 -11.37
N SER A 619 28.33 -24.24 -12.54
CA SER A 619 29.10 -23.34 -13.41
C SER A 619 28.48 -23.25 -14.81
N PHE A 620 28.26 -22.03 -15.26
CA PHE A 620 27.85 -21.71 -16.61
C PHE A 620 29.08 -21.58 -17.52
N THR A 621 29.08 -22.30 -18.65
CA THR A 621 30.17 -22.25 -19.63
C THR A 621 29.63 -21.91 -21.01
N SER A 622 30.27 -20.98 -21.71
CA SER A 622 29.90 -20.61 -23.08
C SER A 622 31.13 -20.27 -23.90
N ILE A 623 31.11 -20.65 -25.18
CA ILE A 623 32.13 -20.26 -26.17
C ILE A 623 31.81 -18.93 -26.86
N VAL A 624 30.63 -18.36 -26.59
CA VAL A 624 30.11 -17.13 -27.19
C VAL A 624 30.21 -15.94 -26.23
N MET A 625 30.02 -16.19 -24.94
CA MET A 625 30.10 -15.16 -23.89
C MET A 625 31.56 -14.89 -23.50
N THR A 626 31.79 -13.72 -22.90
CA THR A 626 33.03 -13.44 -22.18
C THR A 626 33.10 -14.25 -20.88
N GLU A 627 34.32 -14.46 -20.38
CA GLU A 627 34.54 -15.16 -19.11
C GLU A 627 33.83 -14.45 -17.94
N ALA A 628 33.79 -13.12 -17.96
CA ALA A 628 33.12 -12.31 -16.94
C ALA A 628 31.59 -12.52 -16.94
N GLU A 629 30.96 -12.58 -18.11
CA GLU A 629 29.51 -12.83 -18.24
C GLU A 629 29.15 -14.24 -17.74
N ALA A 630 29.90 -15.25 -18.18
CA ALA A 630 29.68 -16.63 -17.74
C ALA A 630 29.89 -16.80 -16.23
N LYS A 631 30.91 -16.13 -15.67
CA LYS A 631 31.14 -16.10 -14.23
C LYS A 631 29.99 -15.43 -13.47
N LEU A 632 29.50 -14.28 -13.96
CA LEU A 632 28.38 -13.58 -13.33
C LEU A 632 27.13 -14.46 -13.26
N ILE A 633 26.77 -15.13 -14.35
CA ILE A 633 25.63 -16.06 -14.38
C ILE A 633 25.83 -17.19 -13.37
N SER A 634 27.04 -17.77 -13.32
CA SER A 634 27.38 -18.82 -12.34
C SER A 634 27.23 -18.33 -10.90
N ASP A 635 27.67 -17.10 -10.63
CA ASP A 635 27.68 -16.52 -9.28
C ASP A 635 26.29 -16.01 -8.85
N GLU A 636 25.44 -15.57 -9.78
CA GLU A 636 24.24 -14.79 -9.47
C GLU A 636 22.92 -15.44 -9.83
N VAL A 637 22.89 -16.60 -10.46
CA VAL A 637 21.66 -17.40 -10.62
C VAL A 637 21.40 -18.18 -9.33
N ASP A 638 20.18 -18.10 -8.79
CA ASP A 638 19.74 -18.92 -7.64
C ASP A 638 18.90 -20.13 -8.05
N GLU A 639 18.09 -19.99 -9.09
CA GLU A 639 17.14 -21.00 -9.53
C GLU A 639 17.12 -21.12 -11.06
N ILE A 640 17.11 -22.36 -11.56
CA ILE A 640 16.94 -22.70 -12.98
C ILE A 640 15.76 -23.65 -13.13
N LEU A 641 14.69 -23.14 -13.75
CA LEU A 641 13.51 -23.91 -14.11
C LEU A 641 13.55 -24.25 -15.60
N LEU A 642 13.41 -25.53 -15.93
CA LEU A 642 13.21 -25.99 -17.30
C LEU A 642 11.79 -26.54 -17.39
N ASN A 643 10.99 -25.95 -18.28
CA ASN A 643 9.56 -26.23 -18.42
C ASN A 643 9.23 -26.65 -19.85
N ASP A 644 8.20 -27.47 -20.00
CA ASP A 644 7.85 -28.04 -21.30
C ASP A 644 6.99 -27.11 -22.16
N SER A 645 7.30 -27.06 -23.45
CA SER A 645 6.39 -26.58 -24.49
C SER A 645 5.38 -27.67 -24.84
N PHE A 646 4.09 -27.33 -24.90
CA PHE A 646 3.06 -28.28 -25.33
C PHE A 646 3.27 -28.68 -26.79
N ARG A 647 3.60 -27.72 -27.65
CA ARG A 647 3.88 -27.97 -29.06
C ARG A 647 5.02 -28.96 -29.21
N GLU A 648 6.15 -28.75 -28.54
CA GLU A 648 7.31 -29.62 -28.69
C GLU A 648 7.11 -30.99 -28.06
N LEU A 649 6.45 -31.04 -26.90
CA LEU A 649 6.09 -32.31 -26.26
C LEU A 649 5.20 -33.15 -27.18
N MET A 650 4.15 -32.56 -27.74
CA MET A 650 3.17 -33.29 -28.53
C MET A 650 3.62 -33.58 -29.96
N SER A 651 4.43 -32.71 -30.58
CA SER A 651 4.86 -32.86 -31.98
C SER A 651 6.22 -33.51 -32.17
N ARG A 652 7.11 -33.41 -31.17
CA ARG A 652 8.52 -33.83 -31.28
C ARG A 652 8.99 -34.72 -30.13
N GLY A 653 8.17 -34.90 -29.08
CA GLY A 653 8.54 -35.69 -27.90
C GLY A 653 9.69 -35.08 -27.09
N LYS A 654 9.89 -33.75 -27.18
CA LYS A 654 10.95 -33.04 -26.46
C LYS A 654 10.40 -32.35 -25.21
N LEU A 655 11.22 -32.25 -24.17
CA LEU A 655 10.91 -31.66 -22.86
C LEU A 655 11.86 -30.50 -22.56
N GLY A 656 11.42 -29.45 -21.87
CA GLY A 656 12.28 -28.33 -21.47
C GLY A 656 12.48 -27.25 -22.53
N GLY A 657 11.45 -26.99 -23.34
CA GLY A 657 11.42 -25.92 -24.36
C GLY A 657 11.51 -24.50 -23.81
N LEU A 658 11.23 -24.31 -22.51
CA LEU A 658 11.27 -23.01 -21.84
C LEU A 658 12.26 -23.01 -20.67
N GLY A 659 13.25 -22.14 -20.71
CA GLY A 659 14.18 -21.91 -19.61
C GLY A 659 13.81 -20.65 -18.83
N VAL A 660 13.83 -20.73 -17.51
CA VAL A 660 13.68 -19.57 -16.62
C VAL A 660 14.84 -19.57 -15.62
N LEU A 661 15.60 -18.49 -15.61
CA LEU A 661 16.65 -18.23 -14.65
C LEU A 661 16.19 -17.11 -13.73
N ARG A 662 16.29 -17.31 -12.42
CA ARG A 662 16.08 -16.25 -11.44
C ARG A 662 17.44 -15.72 -10.98
N ARG A 663 17.57 -14.40 -10.94
CA ARG A 663 18.73 -13.73 -10.36
C ARG A 663 18.58 -13.72 -8.84
N LYS A 664 19.66 -14.00 -8.10
CA LYS A 664 19.71 -13.95 -6.64
C LYS A 664 19.02 -12.70 -6.09
N GLY A 665 18.12 -12.89 -5.13
CA GLY A 665 17.53 -11.81 -4.34
C GLY A 665 18.55 -11.13 -3.44
N GLN A 666 18.18 -9.95 -2.90
CA GLN A 666 18.91 -9.30 -1.81
C GLN A 666 18.59 -9.93 -0.45
#